data_AF-A0A0F9KGB9-F1
#
_entry.id   AF-A0A0F9KGB9-F1
#
_cell.length_a   1.000
_cell.length_b   1.000
_cell.length_c   1.000
_cell.angle_alpha   90.00
_cell.angle_beta   90.00
_cell.angle_gamma   90.00
#
_symmetry.space_group_name_H-M   'P 1'
#
loop_
_entity.id
_entity.type
_entity.pdbx_description
1 polymer ?
#
loop_
_entity_poly.entity_id
_entity_poly.type
_entity_poly.pdbx_seq_one_letter_code
_entity_poly.pdbx_strand_id
1 'polypeptide(L)'
;LIPARLMTTKEVQKLMLEVYQAAETGHIARNTANALHAMFLGDRKLMEPRHFKELANVFGADFGKAIQGLSGVKQGLFDKAVDILNIPRAVLASTDISAVARQGLILGLSRPKNVPASFGRMMKSLFSEKAALETDVAMRATVEFRSFTQAGGYFAPIAKTAAAAIREETFVTPLTARIPFVRRSERAFVTYLNSLRLGAWKDASNAYRAQGAGQKELKNLAKFIDMASGRGDIPKSLEKFAPFLNTILFSPRLQVATLSLPRQLGRMLLSGNPYERKEAARALVTFAGGGASLIALLQATGITGKTAIDPRAGDFGKIKIGETRFDIWRGYVQYIRFISQMMTGERITAFGNMSKIKRDEVAWRFLQSKSSPAFGLLVDLTKGENYQGEPLFEKTTGAIKTARNRFMPLAIQDIMDAVEQGGQPGAWIGIPAVLGVGSLTYVNDFVRVKQRIAEEEGFKTWDEIDPKTRREIMNRNVELQTAQIDYDRQVMGTAFGDWRNAGKSIEDVFIENVDQATAQYQTTTDGVQFREKITDAFTERRGGYSAREKEERFAEIVKRHNLPDTAEALVALGPEQLAIKSYFDALFGDDMYDEFGDYRFDEAAIRKEQLREQLGEEMFSYVEEYQGMKFENLPPEFQELQQARAVLKPYWAVRTMVEKLFGKFFAESNAGKSFISKQRKAMRLGNPEMNEAYLRFYSRSLHNT
;
A
#
# COMPACT_ATOMS: atom_id res chain seq x y z
N LEU A 1 9.88 51.32 -0.34
CA LEU A 1 8.89 52.41 -0.16
C LEU A 1 7.75 52.08 -1.11
N ILE A 2 6.59 51.53 -0.75
CA ILE A 2 5.70 51.60 0.43
C ILE A 2 5.34 50.14 0.83
N PRO A 3 5.19 49.77 2.12
CA PRO A 3 4.69 48.44 2.47
C PRO A 3 3.25 48.32 1.96
N ALA A 4 2.97 47.28 1.16
CA ALA A 4 1.59 46.99 0.75
C ALA A 4 0.74 46.89 2.03
N ARG A 5 -0.14 47.88 2.24
CA ARG A 5 -1.04 47.92 3.39
C ARG A 5 -1.82 46.60 3.38
N LEU A 6 -1.70 45.81 4.44
CA LEU A 6 -2.54 44.63 4.63
C LEU A 6 -4.00 45.08 4.57
N MET A 7 -4.79 44.45 3.70
CA MET A 7 -6.22 44.75 3.55
C MET A 7 -6.93 44.57 4.89
N THR A 8 -7.78 45.52 5.23
CA THR A 8 -8.65 45.43 6.41
C THR A 8 -9.72 44.35 6.19
N THR A 9 -10.26 43.79 7.29
CA THR A 9 -11.29 42.74 7.22
C THR A 9 -12.51 43.16 6.39
N LYS A 10 -12.88 44.46 6.40
CA LYS A 10 -13.95 45.00 5.57
C LYS A 10 -13.60 45.02 4.07
N GLU A 11 -12.36 45.31 3.71
CA GLU A 11 -11.89 45.27 2.31
C GLU A 11 -11.82 43.84 1.79
N VAL A 12 -11.42 42.87 2.63
CA VAL A 12 -11.42 41.45 2.28
C VAL A 12 -12.84 40.92 2.08
N GLN A 13 -13.79 41.27 2.94
CA GLN A 13 -15.19 40.87 2.80
C GLN A 13 -15.83 41.46 1.52
N LYS A 14 -15.54 42.72 1.20
CA LYS A 14 -16.00 43.35 -0.05
C LYS A 14 -15.44 42.64 -1.28
N LEU A 15 -14.14 42.33 -1.28
CA LEU A 15 -13.50 41.59 -2.36
C LEU A 15 -14.09 40.18 -2.53
N MET A 16 -14.35 39.48 -1.42
CA MET A 16 -14.94 38.15 -1.47
C MET A 16 -16.36 38.18 -2.05
N LEU A 17 -17.13 39.24 -1.79
CA LEU A 17 -18.46 39.42 -2.37
C LEU A 17 -18.40 39.54 -3.91
N GLU A 18 -17.47 40.34 -4.43
CA GLU A 18 -17.26 40.53 -5.87
C GLU A 18 -16.78 39.23 -6.55
N VAL A 19 -15.94 38.45 -5.87
CA VAL A 19 -15.46 37.15 -6.35
C VAL A 19 -16.56 36.08 -6.34
N TYR A 20 -17.43 36.07 -5.32
CA TYR A 20 -18.58 35.16 -5.31
C TYR A 20 -19.62 35.52 -6.38
N GLN A 21 -19.85 36.82 -6.63
CA GLN A 21 -20.70 37.27 -7.75
C GLN A 21 -20.11 36.87 -9.12
N ALA A 22 -18.79 36.96 -9.28
CA ALA A 22 -18.11 36.47 -10.49
C ALA A 22 -18.24 34.94 -10.66
N ALA A 23 -18.31 34.19 -9.55
CA ALA A 23 -18.53 32.74 -9.59
C ALA A 23 -19.98 32.37 -9.90
N GLU A 24 -20.95 33.12 -9.36
CA GLU A 24 -22.38 32.92 -9.63
C GLU A 24 -22.75 33.23 -11.08
N THR A 25 -22.08 34.22 -11.67
CA THR A 25 -22.24 34.59 -13.09
C THR A 25 -21.40 33.74 -14.05
N GLY A 26 -20.66 32.75 -13.54
CA GLY A 26 -19.89 31.79 -14.35
C GLY A 26 -18.57 32.32 -14.93
N HIS A 27 -18.13 33.51 -14.53
CA HIS A 27 -16.87 34.11 -15.01
C HIS A 27 -15.63 33.47 -14.37
N ILE A 28 -15.76 32.94 -13.16
CA ILE A 28 -14.78 32.05 -12.52
C ILE A 28 -15.45 30.80 -11.96
N ALA A 29 -14.69 29.74 -11.77
CA ALA A 29 -15.26 28.54 -11.17
C ALA A 29 -15.54 28.73 -9.66
N ARG A 30 -16.61 28.13 -9.14
CA ARG A 30 -17.00 28.25 -7.71
C ARG A 30 -15.93 27.72 -6.75
N ASN A 31 -15.14 26.75 -7.19
CA ASN A 31 -13.97 26.25 -6.45
C ASN A 31 -12.83 27.30 -6.36
N THR A 32 -12.67 28.18 -7.34
CA THR A 32 -11.72 29.30 -7.34
C THR A 32 -12.10 30.34 -6.29
N ALA A 33 -13.39 30.67 -6.18
CA ALA A 33 -13.91 31.53 -5.10
C ALA A 33 -13.72 30.91 -3.71
N ASN A 34 -14.02 29.61 -3.56
CA ASN A 34 -13.83 28.89 -2.30
C ASN A 34 -12.34 28.77 -1.90
N ALA A 35 -11.44 28.59 -2.87
CA ALA A 35 -10.01 28.58 -2.61
C ALA A 35 -9.50 29.96 -2.17
N LEU A 36 -10.08 31.06 -2.68
CA LEU A 36 -9.74 32.42 -2.26
C LEU A 36 -10.24 32.70 -0.85
N HIS A 37 -11.46 32.25 -0.54
CA HIS A 37 -12.04 32.30 0.79
C HIS A 37 -11.18 31.54 1.81
N ALA A 38 -10.78 30.30 1.50
CA ALA A 38 -9.93 29.49 2.36
C ALA A 38 -8.55 30.12 2.61
N MET A 39 -8.04 30.87 1.64
CA MET A 39 -6.75 31.56 1.75
C MET A 39 -6.82 32.82 2.63
N PHE A 40 -7.87 33.64 2.50
CA PHE A 40 -7.98 34.93 3.19
C PHE A 40 -8.82 34.93 4.48
N LEU A 41 -9.85 34.08 4.56
CA LEU A 41 -10.83 34.05 5.65
C LEU A 41 -10.96 32.69 6.33
N GLY A 42 -10.45 31.61 5.73
CA GLY A 42 -10.44 30.24 6.29
C GLY A 42 -9.09 29.80 6.86
N ASP A 43 -8.75 28.51 6.72
CA ASP A 43 -7.56 27.84 7.29
C ASP A 43 -6.19 28.35 6.78
N ARG A 44 -6.13 29.45 6.04
CA ARG A 44 -4.91 29.98 5.37
C ARG A 44 -4.26 28.96 4.41
N LYS A 45 -5.07 28.08 3.82
CA LYS A 45 -4.61 27.10 2.82
C LYS A 45 -4.19 27.82 1.55
N LEU A 46 -3.03 27.44 1.02
CA LEU A 46 -2.52 27.99 -0.23
C LEU A 46 -3.40 27.56 -1.40
N MET A 47 -3.72 28.52 -2.26
CA MET A 47 -4.48 28.30 -3.48
C MET A 47 -3.60 27.64 -4.55
N GLU A 48 -4.20 26.80 -5.40
CA GLU A 48 -3.49 26.20 -6.54
C GLU A 48 -3.25 27.21 -7.69
N PRO A 49 -2.14 27.09 -8.45
CA PRO A 49 -1.80 27.98 -9.58
C PRO A 49 -2.91 28.25 -10.60
N ARG A 50 -3.81 27.30 -10.82
CA ARG A 50 -4.95 27.44 -11.75
C ARG A 50 -5.95 28.50 -11.31
N HIS A 51 -6.20 28.60 -10.01
CA HIS A 51 -7.18 29.52 -9.44
C HIS A 51 -6.65 30.97 -9.49
N PHE A 52 -5.34 31.17 -9.30
CA PHE A 52 -4.73 32.48 -9.53
C PHE A 52 -4.86 32.95 -10.98
N LYS A 53 -4.75 32.02 -11.94
CA LYS A 53 -4.89 32.33 -13.37
C LYS A 53 -6.33 32.72 -13.72
N GLU A 54 -7.31 32.01 -13.16
CA GLU A 54 -8.74 32.35 -13.34
C GLU A 54 -9.07 33.73 -12.76
N LEU A 55 -8.56 34.05 -11.57
CA LEU A 55 -8.72 35.37 -10.96
C LEU A 55 -8.02 36.48 -11.75
N ALA A 56 -6.81 36.22 -12.27
CA ALA A 56 -6.08 37.18 -13.11
C ALA A 56 -6.76 37.44 -14.46
N ASN A 57 -7.47 36.46 -15.01
CA ASN A 57 -8.21 36.61 -16.25
C ASN A 57 -9.46 37.49 -16.09
N VAL A 58 -10.09 37.46 -14.91
CA VAL A 58 -11.35 38.18 -14.65
C VAL A 58 -11.10 39.57 -14.06
N PHE A 59 -10.15 39.68 -13.14
CA PHE A 59 -9.88 40.93 -12.41
C PHE A 59 -8.59 41.64 -12.86
N GLY A 60 -7.92 41.10 -13.89
CA GLY A 60 -6.73 41.68 -14.51
C GLY A 60 -5.40 41.15 -13.97
N ALA A 61 -4.34 41.31 -14.78
CA ALA A 61 -3.01 40.79 -14.48
C ALA A 61 -2.37 41.41 -13.22
N ASP A 62 -2.71 42.66 -12.91
CA ASP A 62 -2.19 43.36 -11.74
C ASP A 62 -2.84 42.87 -10.44
N PHE A 63 -4.11 42.45 -10.49
CA PHE A 63 -4.79 41.78 -9.39
C PHE A 63 -4.18 40.40 -9.11
N GLY A 64 -3.91 39.63 -10.17
CA GLY A 64 -3.20 38.34 -10.05
C GLY A 64 -1.83 38.47 -9.39
N LYS A 65 -1.06 39.49 -9.75
CA LYS A 65 0.24 39.80 -9.14
C LYS A 65 0.12 40.25 -7.68
N ALA A 66 -0.91 41.04 -7.35
CA ALA A 66 -1.15 41.52 -5.99
C ALA A 66 -1.51 40.36 -5.03
N ILE A 67 -2.37 39.43 -5.45
CA ILE A 67 -2.71 38.23 -4.68
C ILE A 67 -1.50 37.30 -4.55
N GLN A 68 -0.70 37.15 -5.61
CA GLN A 68 0.55 36.38 -5.55
C GLN A 68 1.55 37.01 -4.57
N GLY A 69 1.59 38.33 -4.47
CA GLY A 69 2.37 39.08 -3.47
C GLY A 69 1.88 38.92 -2.03
N LEU A 70 0.57 38.69 -1.85
CA LEU A 70 -0.07 38.43 -0.54
C LEU A 70 0.11 36.97 -0.06
N SER A 71 0.49 36.03 -0.94
CA SER A 71 0.74 34.61 -0.58
C SER A 71 1.94 34.38 0.35
N GLY A 72 2.67 35.43 0.74
CA GLY A 72 3.59 35.44 1.88
C GLY A 72 4.87 34.60 1.77
N VAL A 73 5.02 33.74 0.75
CA VAL A 73 6.24 32.94 0.57
C VAL A 73 7.17 33.68 -0.38
N LYS A 74 8.19 34.36 0.17
CA LYS A 74 9.33 34.86 -0.64
C LYS A 74 9.86 33.71 -1.51
N GLN A 75 10.20 33.97 -2.76
CA GLN A 75 10.71 32.97 -3.72
C GLN A 75 11.83 32.09 -3.10
N GLY A 76 12.72 32.68 -2.28
CA GLY A 76 13.76 31.95 -1.55
C GLY A 76 13.29 31.07 -0.37
N LEU A 77 12.06 31.21 0.15
CA LEU A 77 11.47 30.29 1.15
C LEU A 77 10.85 29.06 0.48
N PHE A 78 10.25 29.22 -0.70
CA PHE A 78 9.77 28.09 -1.50
C PHE A 78 10.93 27.23 -2.00
N ASP A 79 11.98 27.86 -2.53
CA ASP A 79 13.20 27.15 -2.95
C ASP A 79 13.87 26.44 -1.75
N LYS A 80 13.90 27.07 -0.56
CA LYS A 80 14.37 26.42 0.68
C LYS A 80 13.50 25.25 1.13
N ALA A 81 12.17 25.35 1.00
CA ALA A 81 11.25 24.26 1.35
C ALA A 81 11.38 23.08 0.39
N VAL A 82 11.45 23.34 -0.91
CA VAL A 82 11.76 22.33 -1.94
C VAL A 82 13.14 21.72 -1.70
N ASP A 83 14.13 22.52 -1.30
CA ASP A 83 15.46 22.02 -0.98
C ASP A 83 15.46 21.08 0.23
N ILE A 84 14.76 21.43 1.32
CA ILE A 84 14.62 20.59 2.52
C ILE A 84 13.90 19.28 2.19
N LEU A 85 12.82 19.34 1.40
CA LEU A 85 12.04 18.15 1.00
C LEU A 85 12.81 17.20 0.07
N ASN A 86 13.86 17.68 -0.61
CA ASN A 86 14.73 16.88 -1.47
C ASN A 86 15.91 16.21 -0.71
N ILE A 87 16.19 16.61 0.53
CA ILE A 87 17.28 16.01 1.34
C ILE A 87 17.07 14.51 1.55
N PRO A 88 15.89 14.02 2.00
CA PRO A 88 15.67 12.58 2.17
C PRO A 88 15.85 11.80 0.87
N ARG A 89 15.39 12.35 -0.27
CA ARG A 89 15.56 11.74 -1.60
C ARG A 89 17.04 11.59 -1.97
N ALA A 90 17.83 12.66 -1.80
CA ALA A 90 19.25 12.63 -2.11
C ALA A 90 20.04 11.71 -1.18
N VAL A 91 19.66 11.62 0.10
CA VAL A 91 20.27 10.70 1.06
C VAL A 91 19.93 9.25 0.72
N LEU A 92 18.66 8.94 0.43
CA LEU A 92 18.20 7.60 0.05
C LEU A 92 18.90 7.07 -1.20
N ALA A 93 19.20 7.96 -2.15
CA ALA A 93 19.90 7.64 -3.39
C ALA A 93 21.41 7.91 -3.34
N SER A 94 21.97 8.17 -2.14
CA SER A 94 23.40 8.37 -1.94
C SER A 94 24.08 7.10 -1.48
N THR A 95 25.42 7.10 -1.43
CA THR A 95 26.28 5.96 -1.05
C THR A 95 26.15 4.71 -1.93
N ASP A 96 25.19 4.68 -2.85
CA ASP A 96 25.06 3.64 -3.84
C ASP A 96 25.91 3.93 -5.09
N ILE A 97 26.24 2.86 -5.80
CA ILE A 97 26.79 2.88 -7.16
C ILE A 97 25.70 2.45 -8.15
N SER A 98 24.45 2.81 -7.83
CA SER A 98 23.23 2.29 -8.48
C SER A 98 23.11 2.68 -9.95
N ALA A 99 23.83 3.73 -10.36
CA ALA A 99 23.92 4.16 -11.76
C ALA A 99 24.26 3.01 -12.70
N VAL A 100 25.02 2.00 -12.25
CA VAL A 100 25.45 0.86 -13.05
C VAL A 100 24.25 0.10 -13.61
N ALA A 101 23.33 -0.38 -12.77
CA ALA A 101 22.18 -1.17 -13.20
C ALA A 101 20.89 -0.34 -13.39
N ARG A 102 20.69 0.76 -12.65
CA ARG A 102 19.49 1.58 -12.79
C ARG A 102 19.46 2.39 -14.08
N GLN A 103 20.61 2.90 -14.52
CA GLN A 103 20.69 3.78 -15.68
C GLN A 103 21.65 3.25 -16.73
N GLY A 104 22.78 2.67 -16.34
CA GLY A 104 23.81 2.17 -17.25
C GLY A 104 23.48 0.83 -17.92
N LEU A 105 22.55 0.04 -17.39
CA LEU A 105 22.39 -1.38 -17.76
C LEU A 105 22.27 -1.63 -19.26
N ILE A 106 21.39 -0.90 -19.97
CA ILE A 106 21.17 -1.12 -21.40
C ILE A 106 22.41 -0.76 -22.21
N LEU A 107 23.08 0.35 -21.88
CA LEU A 107 24.34 0.74 -22.54
C LEU A 107 25.49 -0.21 -22.18
N GLY A 108 25.55 -0.67 -20.94
CA GLY A 108 26.55 -1.63 -20.46
C GLY A 108 26.42 -2.99 -21.14
N LEU A 109 25.21 -3.54 -21.23
CA LEU A 109 24.94 -4.82 -21.90
C LEU A 109 25.16 -4.75 -23.41
N SER A 110 24.77 -3.65 -24.05
CA SER A 110 25.02 -3.46 -25.49
C SER A 110 26.48 -3.16 -25.81
N ARG A 111 27.27 -2.68 -24.83
CA ARG A 111 28.69 -2.28 -25.00
C ARG A 111 29.51 -2.64 -23.76
N PRO A 112 29.71 -3.93 -23.47
CA PRO A 112 30.36 -4.38 -22.23
C PRO A 112 31.79 -3.85 -22.08
N LYS A 113 32.50 -3.61 -23.20
CA LYS A 113 33.86 -3.06 -23.19
C LYS A 113 33.99 -1.68 -22.53
N ASN A 114 32.92 -0.89 -22.46
CA ASN A 114 32.94 0.44 -21.84
C ASN A 114 32.71 0.39 -20.32
N VAL A 115 32.22 -0.74 -19.80
CA VAL A 115 31.87 -0.89 -18.39
C VAL A 115 33.10 -0.86 -17.48
N PRO A 116 34.18 -1.64 -17.70
CA PRO A 116 35.33 -1.65 -16.80
C PRO A 116 36.00 -0.28 -16.65
N ALA A 117 36.22 0.42 -17.77
CA ALA A 117 36.82 1.75 -17.75
C ALA A 117 35.93 2.79 -17.06
N SER A 118 34.61 2.76 -17.33
CA SER A 118 33.66 3.69 -16.70
C SER A 118 33.48 3.40 -15.21
N PHE A 119 33.45 2.12 -14.82
CA PHE A 119 33.39 1.69 -13.43
C PHE A 119 34.67 2.06 -12.66
N GLY A 120 35.85 1.87 -13.25
CA GLY A 120 37.11 2.31 -12.66
C GLY A 120 37.14 3.82 -12.42
N ARG A 121 36.63 4.62 -13.36
CA ARG A 121 36.47 6.08 -13.20
C ARG A 121 35.45 6.45 -12.13
N MET A 122 34.35 5.71 -12.03
CA MET A 122 33.33 5.85 -10.98
C MET A 122 33.93 5.66 -9.60
N MET A 123 34.65 4.54 -9.38
CA MET A 123 35.28 4.23 -8.10
C MET A 123 36.35 5.25 -7.72
N LYS A 124 37.20 5.68 -8.67
CA LYS A 124 38.17 6.77 -8.43
C LYS A 124 37.46 8.08 -8.05
N SER A 125 36.37 8.41 -8.74
CA SER A 125 35.57 9.61 -8.46
C SER A 125 34.88 9.54 -7.11
N LEU A 126 34.42 8.35 -6.69
CA LEU A 126 33.81 8.14 -5.38
C LEU A 126 34.75 8.57 -4.25
N PHE A 127 36.03 8.18 -4.33
CA PHE A 127 37.01 8.48 -3.28
C PHE A 127 37.80 9.79 -3.49
N SER A 128 37.89 10.32 -4.72
CA SER A 128 38.69 11.51 -5.04
C SER A 128 37.92 12.52 -5.89
N GLU A 129 37.71 13.72 -5.33
CA GLU A 129 37.14 14.85 -6.07
C GLU A 129 38.09 15.34 -7.18
N LYS A 130 39.40 15.36 -6.91
CA LYS A 130 40.42 15.72 -7.91
C LYS A 130 40.34 14.79 -9.12
N ALA A 131 40.26 13.48 -8.90
CA ALA A 131 40.13 12.50 -9.98
C ALA A 131 38.83 12.68 -10.78
N ALA A 132 37.72 13.04 -10.13
CA ALA A 132 36.46 13.31 -10.80
C ALA A 132 36.59 14.53 -11.75
N LEU A 133 37.19 15.62 -11.27
CA LEU A 133 37.40 16.84 -12.06
C LEU A 133 38.38 16.61 -13.22
N GLU A 134 39.50 15.93 -12.98
CA GLU A 134 40.45 15.57 -14.05
C GLU A 134 39.80 14.69 -15.12
N THR A 135 38.97 13.73 -14.69
CA THR A 135 38.23 12.86 -15.62
C THR A 135 37.21 13.65 -16.45
N ASP A 136 36.48 14.59 -15.85
CA ASP A 136 35.53 15.47 -16.56
C ASP A 136 36.23 16.38 -17.57
N VAL A 137 37.34 17.01 -17.19
CA VAL A 137 38.17 17.82 -18.10
C VAL A 137 38.68 16.97 -19.26
N ALA A 138 39.23 15.78 -18.98
CA ALA A 138 39.72 14.87 -20.00
C ALA A 138 38.62 14.43 -20.96
N MET A 139 37.41 14.12 -20.46
CA MET A 139 36.25 13.78 -21.29
C MET A 139 35.82 14.95 -22.18
N ARG A 140 35.75 16.17 -21.63
CA ARG A 140 35.34 17.38 -22.37
C ARG A 140 36.34 17.80 -23.46
N ALA A 141 37.62 17.46 -23.31
CA ALA A 141 38.64 17.75 -24.30
C ALA A 141 38.50 16.91 -25.59
N THR A 142 37.76 15.80 -25.54
CA THR A 142 37.63 14.85 -26.66
C THR A 142 36.79 15.38 -27.83
N VAL A 143 37.06 14.86 -29.03
CA VAL A 143 36.24 15.12 -30.24
C VAL A 143 34.85 14.49 -30.08
N GLU A 144 34.80 13.34 -29.41
CA GLU A 144 33.58 12.62 -29.09
C GLU A 144 32.62 13.47 -28.24
N PHE A 145 33.12 14.17 -27.22
CA PHE A 145 32.30 15.09 -26.43
C PHE A 145 31.68 16.20 -27.28
N ARG A 146 32.50 16.88 -28.10
CA ARG A 146 31.99 17.97 -28.96
C ARG A 146 30.93 17.46 -29.92
N SER A 147 31.19 16.34 -30.59
CA SER A 147 30.26 15.80 -31.58
C SER A 147 28.99 15.20 -30.96
N PHE A 148 29.08 14.62 -29.76
CA PHE A 148 27.92 14.12 -29.01
C PHE A 148 26.99 15.25 -28.58
N THR A 149 27.56 16.31 -28.00
CA THR A 149 26.78 17.47 -27.55
C THR A 149 26.20 18.27 -28.72
N GLN A 150 26.92 18.39 -29.84
CA GLN A 150 26.38 18.98 -31.09
C GLN A 150 25.20 18.19 -31.67
N ALA A 151 25.19 16.87 -31.50
CA ALA A 151 24.06 16.01 -31.86
C ALA A 151 22.90 16.08 -30.86
N GLY A 152 23.00 16.92 -29.81
CA GLY A 152 21.98 17.08 -28.78
C GLY A 152 22.10 16.12 -27.61
N GLY A 153 23.18 15.35 -27.52
CA GLY A 153 23.46 14.44 -26.42
C GLY A 153 23.75 15.19 -25.12
N TYR A 154 23.24 14.67 -24.01
CA TYR A 154 23.40 15.31 -22.71
C TYR A 154 24.66 14.85 -21.97
N PHE A 155 25.41 15.84 -21.47
CA PHE A 155 26.60 15.62 -20.67
C PHE A 155 26.51 16.43 -19.37
N ALA A 156 26.39 15.74 -18.23
CA ALA A 156 26.18 16.39 -16.94
C ALA A 156 27.43 17.14 -16.48
N PRO A 157 27.30 18.32 -15.84
CA PRO A 157 28.39 19.00 -15.16
C PRO A 157 28.70 18.36 -13.80
N ILE A 158 29.99 18.33 -13.42
CA ILE A 158 30.44 17.97 -12.06
C ILE A 158 30.49 19.20 -11.12
N ALA A 159 30.21 20.40 -11.63
CA ALA A 159 30.50 21.68 -10.96
C ALA A 159 29.56 22.03 -9.77
N LYS A 160 30.16 22.62 -8.72
CA LYS A 160 29.52 23.09 -7.47
C LYS A 160 28.36 24.08 -7.69
N THR A 161 28.36 24.83 -8.79
CA THR A 161 27.45 25.96 -9.08
C THR A 161 26.49 25.71 -10.24
N ALA A 162 26.43 24.49 -10.78
CA ALA A 162 25.49 24.18 -11.86
C ALA A 162 24.04 24.32 -11.36
N ALA A 163 23.20 25.00 -12.14
CA ALA A 163 21.77 25.15 -11.85
C ALA A 163 21.10 23.77 -11.74
N ALA A 164 20.15 23.64 -10.79
CA ALA A 164 19.41 22.41 -10.49
C ALA A 164 18.85 21.70 -11.74
N ALA A 165 18.43 22.46 -12.76
CA ALA A 165 17.88 21.94 -14.01
C ALA A 165 18.89 21.16 -14.87
N ILE A 166 20.20 21.44 -14.71
CA ILE A 166 21.30 20.90 -15.53
C ILE A 166 22.09 19.83 -14.74
N ARG A 167 21.65 19.41 -13.55
CA ARG A 167 22.26 18.30 -12.82
C ARG A 167 21.58 16.97 -13.15
N GLU A 168 22.20 15.87 -12.73
CA GLU A 168 21.48 14.60 -12.66
C GLU A 168 20.42 14.68 -11.56
N GLU A 169 19.21 14.19 -11.83
CA GLU A 169 17.99 14.50 -11.05
C GLU A 169 18.00 14.03 -9.61
N THR A 170 18.91 13.13 -9.27
CA THR A 170 19.05 12.63 -7.92
C THR A 170 19.68 13.68 -6.98
N PHE A 171 20.42 14.66 -7.53
CA PHE A 171 21.29 15.57 -6.77
C PHE A 171 20.98 17.05 -7.06
N VAL A 172 19.70 17.42 -6.90
CA VAL A 172 19.12 18.68 -7.40
C VAL A 172 19.60 19.93 -6.63
N THR A 173 19.98 19.81 -5.35
CA THR A 173 20.05 20.99 -4.46
C THR A 173 21.48 21.37 -4.04
N PRO A 174 21.79 22.68 -3.89
CA PRO A 174 23.06 23.14 -3.31
C PRO A 174 23.25 22.71 -1.84
N LEU A 175 22.17 22.47 -1.10
CA LEU A 175 22.17 22.02 0.29
C LEU A 175 22.64 20.57 0.41
N THR A 176 22.18 19.68 -0.46
CA THR A 176 22.62 18.26 -0.49
C THR A 176 24.10 18.12 -0.84
N ALA A 177 24.65 19.05 -1.63
CA ALA A 177 26.08 19.09 -1.96
C ALA A 177 27.01 19.41 -0.77
N ARG A 178 26.45 19.88 0.36
CA ARG A 178 27.19 20.08 1.63
C ARG A 178 27.36 18.79 2.43
N ILE A 179 26.56 17.76 2.16
CA ILE A 179 26.65 16.48 2.83
C ILE A 179 27.77 15.66 2.18
N PRO A 180 28.89 15.37 2.89
CA PRO A 180 30.08 14.82 2.26
C PRO A 180 29.83 13.53 1.47
N PHE A 181 29.07 12.58 2.03
CA PHE A 181 28.79 11.28 1.39
C PHE A 181 27.86 11.39 0.17
N VAL A 182 26.85 12.26 0.21
CA VAL A 182 25.98 12.56 -0.94
C VAL A 182 26.81 13.15 -2.09
N ARG A 183 27.70 14.10 -1.78
CA ARG A 183 28.65 14.67 -2.75
C ARG A 183 29.58 13.63 -3.36
N ARG A 184 29.97 12.58 -2.61
CA ARG A 184 30.79 11.47 -3.13
C ARG A 184 30.03 10.64 -4.14
N SER A 185 28.80 10.29 -3.79
CA SER A 185 27.91 9.53 -4.67
C SER A 185 27.56 10.33 -5.93
N GLU A 186 27.19 11.61 -5.82
CA GLU A 186 26.87 12.49 -6.96
C GLU A 186 27.97 12.50 -8.02
N ARG A 187 29.21 12.81 -7.64
CA ARG A 187 30.32 12.86 -8.60
C ARG A 187 30.66 11.49 -9.19
N ALA A 188 30.56 10.41 -8.42
CA ALA A 188 30.76 9.05 -8.93
C ALA A 188 29.70 8.69 -9.97
N PHE A 189 28.44 8.99 -9.65
CA PHE A 189 27.27 8.77 -10.48
C PHE A 189 27.37 9.52 -11.81
N VAL A 190 27.67 10.83 -11.75
CA VAL A 190 27.85 11.68 -12.93
C VAL A 190 29.03 11.20 -13.78
N THR A 191 30.19 10.92 -13.17
CA THR A 191 31.36 10.44 -13.91
C THR A 191 31.07 9.12 -14.64
N TYR A 192 30.39 8.17 -13.98
CA TYR A 192 30.05 6.89 -14.58
C TYR A 192 29.19 7.07 -15.83
N LEU A 193 28.08 7.79 -15.71
CA LEU A 193 27.13 7.97 -16.81
C LEU A 193 27.71 8.79 -17.96
N ASN A 194 28.45 9.86 -17.65
CA ASN A 194 29.14 10.65 -18.67
C ASN A 194 30.17 9.80 -19.44
N SER A 195 30.97 9.01 -18.72
CA SER A 195 31.94 8.09 -19.31
C SER A 195 31.27 7.04 -20.19
N LEU A 196 30.16 6.47 -19.72
CA LEU A 196 29.42 5.44 -20.45
C LEU A 196 28.73 6.00 -21.71
N ARG A 197 28.11 7.18 -21.62
CA ARG A 197 27.50 7.89 -22.77
C ARG A 197 28.54 8.22 -23.85
N LEU A 198 29.68 8.78 -23.46
CA LEU A 198 30.76 9.09 -24.41
C LEU A 198 31.36 7.83 -25.03
N GLY A 199 31.57 6.76 -24.25
CA GLY A 199 32.01 5.48 -24.79
C GLY A 199 31.00 4.91 -25.79
N ALA A 200 29.71 4.97 -25.46
CA ALA A 200 28.64 4.51 -26.34
C ALA A 200 28.56 5.31 -27.64
N TRP A 201 28.73 6.63 -27.53
CA TRP A 201 28.81 7.54 -28.67
C TRP A 201 30.03 7.26 -29.54
N LYS A 202 31.21 7.07 -28.94
CA LYS A 202 32.45 6.75 -29.65
C LYS A 202 32.29 5.48 -30.49
N ASP A 203 31.72 4.45 -29.89
CA ASP A 203 31.55 3.14 -30.51
C ASP A 203 30.57 3.12 -31.67
N ALA A 204 29.52 3.95 -31.61
CA ALA A 204 28.48 3.96 -32.64
C ALA A 204 28.65 5.07 -33.67
N SER A 205 28.99 6.30 -33.26
CA SER A 205 28.96 7.46 -34.14
C SER A 205 29.96 7.37 -35.29
N ASN A 206 31.12 6.76 -35.09
CA ASN A 206 32.11 6.55 -36.15
C ASN A 206 31.60 5.56 -37.21
N ALA A 207 30.96 4.46 -36.78
CA ALA A 207 30.33 3.52 -37.71
C ALA A 207 29.15 4.15 -38.46
N TYR A 208 28.39 5.04 -37.80
CA TYR A 208 27.32 5.81 -38.43
C TYR A 208 27.89 6.75 -39.51
N ARG A 209 28.89 7.56 -39.16
CA ARG A 209 29.50 8.53 -40.10
C ARG A 209 30.21 7.86 -41.27
N ALA A 210 30.99 6.82 -41.02
CA ALA A 210 31.71 6.07 -42.07
C ALA A 210 30.77 5.48 -43.13
N GLN A 211 29.48 5.38 -42.83
CA GLN A 211 28.46 4.80 -43.71
C GLN A 211 27.41 5.84 -44.13
N GLY A 212 27.76 7.13 -44.06
CA GLY A 212 26.96 8.23 -44.62
C GLY A 212 25.82 8.74 -43.74
N ALA A 213 25.77 8.38 -42.45
CA ALA A 213 24.74 8.90 -41.54
C ALA A 213 24.79 10.44 -41.46
N GLY A 214 23.65 11.07 -41.68
CA GLY A 214 23.49 12.51 -41.59
C GLY A 214 23.25 12.98 -40.16
N GLN A 215 22.97 14.29 -40.03
CA GLN A 215 22.70 14.91 -38.73
C GLN A 215 21.46 14.34 -38.03
N LYS A 216 20.48 13.84 -38.80
CA LYS A 216 19.24 13.28 -38.26
C LYS A 216 19.52 11.97 -37.52
N GLU A 217 20.27 11.07 -38.13
CA GLU A 217 20.64 9.76 -37.58
C GLU A 217 21.54 9.93 -36.36
N LEU A 218 22.49 10.87 -36.40
CA LEU A 218 23.34 11.21 -35.26
C LEU A 218 22.54 11.79 -34.09
N LYS A 219 21.53 12.64 -34.35
CA LYS A 219 20.60 13.12 -33.31
C LYS A 219 19.76 12.00 -32.71
N ASN A 220 19.27 11.07 -33.53
CA ASN A 220 18.53 9.90 -33.06
C ASN A 220 19.40 9.00 -32.18
N LEU A 221 20.66 8.79 -32.56
CA LEU A 221 21.63 8.03 -31.77
C LEU A 221 21.90 8.70 -30.41
N ALA A 222 22.12 10.03 -30.40
CA ALA A 222 22.33 10.77 -29.16
C ALA A 222 21.12 10.66 -28.22
N LYS A 223 19.91 10.84 -28.76
CA LYS A 223 18.65 10.69 -28.03
C LYS A 223 18.46 9.27 -27.48
N PHE A 224 18.80 8.25 -28.24
CA PHE A 224 18.78 6.87 -27.77
C PHE A 224 19.76 6.66 -26.61
N ILE A 225 20.99 7.16 -26.70
CA ILE A 225 22.01 7.05 -25.64
C ILE A 225 21.53 7.73 -24.35
N ASP A 226 20.93 8.92 -24.45
CA ASP A 226 20.37 9.63 -23.29
C ASP A 226 19.22 8.84 -22.65
N MET A 227 18.25 8.36 -23.44
CA MET A 227 17.15 7.55 -22.91
C MET A 227 17.60 6.22 -22.31
N ALA A 228 18.52 5.52 -22.99
CA ALA A 228 19.08 4.26 -22.52
C ALA A 228 19.83 4.45 -21.19
N SER A 229 20.52 5.57 -21.03
CA SER A 229 21.18 6.00 -19.78
C SER A 229 20.24 6.70 -18.78
N GLY A 230 18.92 6.62 -18.99
CA GLY A 230 17.92 7.08 -18.02
C GLY A 230 17.65 8.58 -18.00
N ARG A 231 17.90 9.28 -19.10
CA ARG A 231 17.57 10.69 -19.28
C ARG A 231 16.55 10.89 -20.40
N GLY A 232 15.30 11.13 -20.01
CA GLY A 232 14.21 11.44 -20.92
C GLY A 232 14.03 12.93 -21.12
N ASP A 233 13.53 13.31 -22.29
CA ASP A 233 13.16 14.70 -22.58
C ASP A 233 11.80 15.00 -21.95
N ILE A 234 11.77 15.87 -20.94
CA ILE A 234 10.50 16.43 -20.45
C ILE A 234 9.93 17.30 -21.57
N PRO A 235 8.67 17.12 -22.01
CA PRO A 235 8.08 17.98 -23.02
C PRO A 235 8.18 19.45 -22.62
N LYS A 236 8.50 20.35 -23.57
CA LYS A 236 8.66 21.79 -23.31
C LYS A 236 7.48 22.43 -22.56
N SER A 237 6.26 21.94 -22.81
CA SER A 237 5.05 22.37 -22.11
C SER A 237 5.04 22.05 -20.61
N LEU A 238 5.80 21.02 -20.20
CA LEU A 238 5.93 20.52 -18.84
C LEU A 238 7.25 20.91 -18.16
N GLU A 239 8.23 21.48 -18.88
CA GLU A 239 9.52 21.90 -18.31
C GLU A 239 9.35 22.90 -17.16
N LYS A 240 8.37 23.80 -17.25
CA LYS A 240 8.04 24.76 -16.17
C LYS A 240 7.58 24.10 -14.87
N PHE A 241 7.08 22.86 -14.95
CA PHE A 241 6.67 22.07 -13.79
C PHE A 241 7.78 21.13 -13.30
N ALA A 242 8.93 21.06 -13.98
CA ALA A 242 10.01 20.16 -13.61
C ALA A 242 10.50 20.33 -12.16
N PRO A 243 10.63 21.56 -11.59
CA PRO A 243 10.95 21.71 -10.16
C PRO A 243 9.92 21.07 -9.24
N PHE A 244 8.63 21.24 -9.52
CA PHE A 244 7.52 20.67 -8.76
C PHE A 244 7.42 19.14 -8.93
N LEU A 245 7.57 18.63 -10.15
CA LEU A 245 7.61 17.20 -10.44
C LEU A 245 8.77 16.52 -9.72
N ASN A 246 9.91 17.20 -9.55
CA ASN A 246 11.04 16.69 -8.78
C ASN A 246 10.78 16.66 -7.26
N THR A 247 9.88 17.50 -6.75
CA THR A 247 9.45 17.47 -5.35
C THR A 247 8.51 16.30 -5.07
N ILE A 248 7.67 15.92 -6.04
CA ILE A 248 6.63 14.90 -5.87
C ILE A 248 7.07 13.51 -6.35
N LEU A 249 7.93 13.41 -7.35
CA LEU A 249 8.40 12.14 -7.92
C LEU A 249 9.87 11.89 -7.61
N PHE A 250 10.22 10.62 -7.45
CA PHE A 250 11.59 10.20 -7.12
C PHE A 250 12.59 10.32 -8.27
N SER A 251 12.17 10.24 -9.54
CA SER A 251 13.07 10.35 -10.70
C SER A 251 12.33 10.63 -12.03
N PRO A 252 11.75 11.84 -12.21
CA PRO A 252 10.93 12.19 -13.39
C PRO A 252 11.52 11.82 -14.75
N ARG A 253 12.75 12.24 -15.07
CA ARG A 253 13.41 11.96 -16.37
C ARG A 253 13.71 10.48 -16.55
N LEU A 254 13.97 9.74 -15.48
CA LEU A 254 14.12 8.28 -15.57
C LEU A 254 12.79 7.61 -15.91
N GLN A 255 11.67 8.07 -15.33
CA GLN A 255 10.35 7.56 -15.70
C GLN A 255 10.02 7.90 -17.16
N VAL A 256 10.27 9.15 -17.58
CA VAL A 256 10.09 9.57 -18.98
C VAL A 256 10.96 8.73 -19.91
N ALA A 257 12.24 8.54 -19.60
CA ALA A 257 13.15 7.71 -20.38
C ALA A 257 12.64 6.28 -20.52
N THR A 258 12.18 5.70 -19.41
CA THR A 258 11.67 4.32 -19.37
C THR A 258 10.41 4.17 -20.22
N LEU A 259 9.51 5.15 -20.22
CA LEU A 259 8.31 5.14 -21.07
C LEU A 259 8.60 5.45 -22.53
N SER A 260 9.58 6.31 -22.82
CA SER A 260 9.89 6.74 -24.19
C SER A 260 10.82 5.80 -24.93
N LEU A 261 11.69 5.07 -24.23
CA LEU A 261 12.71 4.21 -24.84
C LEU A 261 12.13 3.08 -25.71
N PRO A 262 11.06 2.34 -25.30
CA PRO A 262 10.45 1.33 -26.18
C PRO A 262 9.98 1.92 -27.50
N ARG A 263 9.35 3.11 -27.47
CA ARG A 263 8.93 3.83 -28.67
C ARG A 263 10.12 4.26 -29.53
N GLN A 264 11.20 4.73 -28.91
CA GLN A 264 12.43 5.11 -29.61
C GLN A 264 13.09 3.91 -30.29
N LEU A 265 13.19 2.77 -29.60
CA LEU A 265 13.70 1.52 -30.15
C LEU A 265 12.84 1.02 -31.32
N GLY A 266 11.51 1.06 -31.19
CA GLY A 266 10.59 0.71 -32.28
C GLY A 266 10.78 1.61 -33.51
N ARG A 267 10.94 2.92 -33.32
CA ARG A 267 11.24 3.86 -34.42
C ARG A 267 12.56 3.54 -35.11
N MET A 268 13.60 3.24 -34.35
CA MET A 268 14.92 2.89 -34.89
C MET A 268 14.89 1.54 -35.62
N LEU A 269 14.14 0.55 -35.13
CA LEU A 269 13.93 -0.74 -35.80
C LEU A 269 13.17 -0.62 -37.13
N LEU A 270 12.22 0.30 -37.21
CA LEU A 270 11.45 0.59 -38.42
C LEU A 270 12.13 1.59 -39.35
N SER A 271 13.31 2.09 -38.98
CA SER A 271 14.05 3.05 -39.78
C SER A 271 14.49 2.43 -41.11
N GLY A 272 14.48 3.24 -42.17
CA GLY A 272 15.11 2.87 -43.44
C GLY A 272 16.62 2.67 -43.31
N ASN A 273 17.24 3.24 -42.27
CA ASN A 273 18.67 3.13 -42.01
C ASN A 273 19.02 1.80 -41.30
N PRO A 274 19.79 0.88 -41.93
CA PRO A 274 20.15 -0.40 -41.34
C PRO A 274 20.96 -0.30 -40.03
N TYR A 275 21.66 0.81 -39.80
CA TYR A 275 22.46 1.02 -38.59
C TYR A 275 21.61 1.42 -37.38
N GLU A 276 20.56 2.22 -37.59
CA GLU A 276 19.56 2.48 -36.55
C GLU A 276 18.86 1.16 -36.16
N ARG A 277 18.51 0.34 -37.15
CA ARG A 277 17.95 -0.99 -36.90
C ARG A 277 18.89 -1.89 -36.11
N LYS A 278 20.16 -1.96 -36.53
CA LYS A 278 21.19 -2.78 -35.86
C LYS A 278 21.44 -2.31 -34.42
N GLU A 279 21.48 -1.01 -34.19
CA GLU A 279 21.68 -0.44 -32.86
C GLU A 279 20.51 -0.77 -31.92
N ALA A 280 19.28 -0.58 -32.40
CA ALA A 280 18.09 -0.93 -31.62
C ALA A 280 17.97 -2.44 -31.39
N ALA A 281 18.25 -3.26 -32.40
CA ALA A 281 18.27 -4.72 -32.28
C ALA A 281 19.31 -5.19 -31.27
N ARG A 282 20.53 -4.62 -31.30
CA ARG A 282 21.56 -4.92 -30.29
C ARG A 282 21.06 -4.61 -28.89
N ALA A 283 20.50 -3.43 -28.67
CA ALA A 283 19.98 -3.04 -27.36
C ALA A 283 18.86 -3.98 -26.87
N LEU A 284 17.91 -4.33 -27.74
CA LEU A 284 16.81 -5.23 -27.40
C LEU A 284 17.29 -6.66 -27.14
N VAL A 285 18.12 -7.23 -28.01
CA VAL A 285 18.63 -8.59 -27.85
C VAL A 285 19.49 -8.71 -26.60
N THR A 286 20.38 -7.75 -26.35
CA THR A 286 21.25 -7.80 -25.15
C THR A 286 20.49 -7.58 -23.86
N PHE A 287 19.45 -6.72 -23.87
CA PHE A 287 18.64 -6.48 -22.68
C PHE A 287 17.60 -7.57 -22.44
N ALA A 288 16.67 -7.79 -23.39
CA ALA A 288 15.58 -8.75 -23.26
C ALA A 288 16.07 -10.20 -23.39
N GLY A 289 16.82 -10.48 -24.45
CA GLY A 289 17.39 -11.81 -24.70
C GLY A 289 18.42 -12.19 -23.65
N GLY A 290 19.39 -11.30 -23.37
CA GLY A 290 20.41 -11.52 -22.34
C GLY A 290 19.82 -11.75 -20.94
N GLY A 291 18.82 -10.95 -20.54
CA GLY A 291 18.12 -11.15 -19.26
C GLY A 291 17.37 -12.48 -19.19
N ALA A 292 16.67 -12.87 -20.26
CA ALA A 292 15.94 -14.14 -20.32
C ALA A 292 16.90 -15.34 -20.28
N SER A 293 18.02 -15.28 -21.03
CA SER A 293 19.07 -16.29 -21.00
C SER A 293 19.72 -16.40 -19.62
N LEU A 294 19.99 -15.27 -18.94
CA LEU A 294 20.52 -15.28 -17.57
C LEU A 294 19.57 -15.99 -16.61
N ILE A 295 18.27 -15.68 -16.65
CA ILE A 295 17.27 -16.36 -15.82
C ILE A 295 17.25 -17.86 -16.11
N ALA A 296 17.20 -18.26 -17.38
CA ALA A 296 17.16 -19.66 -17.78
C ALA A 296 18.41 -20.43 -17.31
N LEU A 297 19.60 -19.82 -17.43
CA LEU A 297 20.85 -20.41 -16.93
C LEU A 297 20.83 -20.57 -15.41
N LEU A 298 20.43 -19.54 -14.67
CA LEU A 298 20.36 -19.61 -13.21
C LEU A 298 19.30 -20.62 -12.73
N GLN A 299 18.22 -20.81 -13.49
CA GLN A 299 17.22 -21.84 -13.22
C GLN A 299 17.80 -23.23 -13.44
N ALA A 300 18.55 -23.42 -14.54
CA ALA A 300 19.21 -24.68 -14.85
C ALA A 300 20.28 -25.08 -13.81
N THR A 301 20.93 -24.11 -13.16
CA THR A 301 21.87 -24.38 -12.06
C THR A 301 21.18 -24.61 -10.70
N GLY A 302 19.86 -24.43 -10.61
CA GLY A 302 19.10 -24.52 -9.35
C GLY A 302 19.32 -23.36 -8.38
N ILE A 303 20.11 -22.33 -8.76
CA ILE A 303 20.37 -21.15 -7.93
C ILE A 303 19.12 -20.31 -7.76
N THR A 304 18.30 -20.20 -8.82
CA THR A 304 17.00 -19.53 -8.74
C THR A 304 15.86 -20.52 -8.82
N GLY A 305 14.82 -20.27 -8.02
CA GLY A 305 13.55 -20.97 -8.16
C GLY A 305 12.86 -20.69 -9.50
N LYS A 306 11.71 -21.36 -9.72
CA LYS A 306 10.86 -21.13 -10.88
C LYS A 306 10.41 -19.67 -10.93
N THR A 307 10.68 -19.02 -12.06
CA THR A 307 10.35 -17.61 -12.30
C THR A 307 8.89 -17.50 -12.70
N ALA A 308 8.16 -16.57 -12.08
CA ALA A 308 6.79 -16.30 -12.46
C ALA A 308 6.75 -15.65 -13.86
N ILE A 309 5.91 -16.20 -14.74
CA ILE A 309 5.67 -15.69 -16.10
C ILE A 309 4.35 -14.90 -16.20
N ASP A 310 3.52 -14.94 -15.15
CA ASP A 310 2.29 -14.17 -15.09
C ASP A 310 2.59 -12.73 -14.66
N PRO A 311 2.27 -11.71 -15.49
CA PRO A 311 2.51 -10.31 -15.16
C PRO A 311 1.64 -9.79 -14.02
N ARG A 312 0.69 -10.55 -13.48
CA ARG A 312 -0.07 -10.18 -12.27
C ARG A 312 0.72 -10.50 -10.99
N ALA A 313 1.73 -11.38 -11.07
CA ALA A 313 2.51 -11.86 -9.93
C ALA A 313 3.55 -10.85 -9.41
N GLY A 314 3.76 -10.84 -8.09
CA GLY A 314 4.76 -10.03 -7.37
C GLY A 314 6.19 -10.10 -7.92
N ASP A 315 6.55 -11.28 -8.39
CA ASP A 315 7.86 -11.73 -8.81
C ASP A 315 7.96 -12.02 -10.31
N PHE A 316 7.00 -11.53 -11.11
CA PHE A 316 7.01 -11.65 -12.58
C PHE A 316 8.38 -11.33 -13.18
N GLY A 317 8.96 -12.29 -13.89
CA GLY A 317 10.24 -12.17 -14.58
C GLY A 317 11.46 -11.97 -13.68
N LYS A 318 11.35 -11.98 -12.35
CA LYS A 318 12.48 -11.72 -11.43
C LYS A 318 13.27 -12.99 -11.16
N ILE A 319 14.56 -12.83 -10.86
CA ILE A 319 15.38 -13.92 -10.31
C ILE A 319 14.99 -14.10 -8.84
N LYS A 320 14.77 -15.35 -8.40
CA LYS A 320 14.36 -15.69 -7.03
C LYS A 320 15.45 -16.52 -6.34
N ILE A 321 16.19 -15.93 -5.42
CA ILE A 321 17.20 -16.61 -4.61
C ILE A 321 16.72 -16.55 -3.15
N GLY A 322 16.30 -17.69 -2.61
CA GLY A 322 15.61 -17.75 -1.31
C GLY A 322 14.41 -16.81 -1.26
N GLU A 323 14.37 -15.94 -0.25
CA GLU A 323 13.34 -14.91 -0.08
C GLU A 323 13.65 -13.57 -0.78
N THR A 324 14.74 -13.50 -1.53
CA THR A 324 15.12 -12.30 -2.28
C THR A 324 14.70 -12.41 -3.74
N ARG A 325 14.02 -11.38 -4.24
CA ARG A 325 13.62 -11.25 -5.64
C ARG A 325 14.42 -10.13 -6.29
N PHE A 326 15.13 -10.41 -7.37
CA PHE A 326 15.94 -9.44 -8.11
C PHE A 326 15.30 -9.06 -9.45
N ASP A 327 15.03 -7.77 -9.62
CA ASP A 327 14.59 -7.13 -10.86
C ASP A 327 15.80 -6.71 -11.70
N ILE A 328 16.17 -7.56 -12.65
CA ILE A 328 17.22 -7.31 -13.66
C ILE A 328 16.73 -6.47 -14.84
N TRP A 329 15.48 -6.00 -14.82
CA TRP A 329 14.81 -5.36 -15.95
C TRP A 329 14.72 -3.85 -15.79
N ARG A 330 15.61 -3.23 -15.01
CA ARG A 330 15.65 -1.76 -14.85
C ARG A 330 14.28 -1.17 -14.43
N GLY A 331 13.43 -1.95 -13.75
CA GLY A 331 12.08 -1.54 -13.33
C GLY A 331 10.97 -1.68 -14.37
N TYR A 332 11.23 -2.18 -15.59
CA TYR A 332 10.19 -2.41 -16.61
C TYR A 332 9.12 -3.39 -16.16
N VAL A 333 9.48 -4.40 -15.36
CA VAL A 333 8.54 -5.36 -14.78
C VAL A 333 7.43 -4.64 -14.01
N GLN A 334 7.73 -3.57 -13.27
CA GLN A 334 6.73 -2.83 -12.50
C GLN A 334 5.65 -2.19 -13.39
N TYR A 335 6.03 -1.71 -14.57
CA TYR A 335 5.11 -1.13 -15.55
C TYR A 335 4.23 -2.20 -16.21
N ILE A 336 4.83 -3.32 -16.61
CA ILE A 336 4.09 -4.45 -17.20
C ILE A 336 3.07 -4.98 -16.20
N ARG A 337 3.48 -5.13 -14.94
CA ARG A 337 2.61 -5.54 -13.85
C ARG A 337 1.47 -4.56 -13.63
N PHE A 338 1.77 -3.26 -13.56
CA PHE A 338 0.75 -2.22 -13.42
C PHE A 338 -0.29 -2.27 -14.54
N ILE A 339 0.15 -2.34 -15.81
CA ILE A 339 -0.75 -2.43 -16.97
C ILE A 339 -1.61 -3.69 -16.88
N SER A 340 -1.00 -4.84 -16.59
CA SER A 340 -1.71 -6.11 -16.44
C SER A 340 -2.80 -6.02 -15.36
N GLN A 341 -2.44 -5.56 -14.16
CA GLN A 341 -3.35 -5.40 -13.04
C GLN A 341 -4.47 -4.39 -13.30
N MET A 342 -4.19 -3.30 -14.02
CA MET A 342 -5.21 -2.34 -14.44
C MET A 342 -6.18 -2.94 -15.46
N MET A 343 -5.69 -3.73 -16.41
CA MET A 343 -6.52 -4.38 -17.42
C MET A 343 -7.40 -5.47 -16.80
N THR A 344 -6.81 -6.37 -16.02
CA THR A 344 -7.52 -7.53 -15.46
C THR A 344 -8.29 -7.23 -14.19
N GLY A 345 -7.88 -6.22 -13.41
CA GLY A 345 -8.45 -6.00 -12.07
C GLY A 345 -8.05 -7.08 -11.07
N GLU A 346 -6.92 -7.75 -11.30
CA GLU A 346 -6.48 -8.92 -10.51
C GLU A 346 -4.98 -8.83 -10.22
N ARG A 347 -4.56 -9.34 -9.05
CA ARG A 347 -3.15 -9.57 -8.71
C ARG A 347 -2.93 -11.00 -8.25
N ILE A 348 -1.69 -11.47 -8.40
CA ILE A 348 -1.22 -12.72 -7.78
C ILE A 348 -0.26 -12.35 -6.65
N THR A 349 -0.52 -12.86 -5.45
CA THR A 349 0.34 -12.64 -4.27
C THR A 349 1.67 -13.39 -4.40
N ALA A 350 2.64 -13.10 -3.52
CA ALA A 350 3.92 -13.81 -3.50
C ALA A 350 3.79 -15.32 -3.26
N PHE A 351 2.61 -15.77 -2.80
CA PHE A 351 2.27 -17.16 -2.50
C PHE A 351 1.43 -17.82 -3.60
N GLY A 352 1.22 -17.13 -4.73
CA GLY A 352 0.51 -17.68 -5.89
C GLY A 352 -1.00 -17.49 -5.89
N ASN A 353 -1.56 -16.87 -4.85
CA ASN A 353 -3.01 -16.67 -4.75
C ASN A 353 -3.48 -15.50 -5.62
N MET A 354 -4.49 -15.75 -6.44
CA MET A 354 -5.14 -14.73 -7.25
C MET A 354 -6.18 -13.97 -6.40
N SER A 355 -6.20 -12.65 -6.50
CA SER A 355 -7.17 -11.79 -5.80
C SER A 355 -7.64 -10.67 -6.72
N LYS A 356 -8.94 -10.37 -6.69
CA LYS A 356 -9.51 -9.18 -7.35
C LYS A 356 -9.10 -7.92 -6.58
N ILE A 357 -8.83 -6.84 -7.31
CA ILE A 357 -8.37 -5.56 -6.76
C ILE A 357 -9.06 -4.39 -7.45
N LYS A 358 -9.24 -3.29 -6.71
CA LYS A 358 -9.81 -2.08 -7.29
C LYS A 358 -8.75 -1.33 -8.10
N ARG A 359 -9.12 -0.86 -9.29
CA ARG A 359 -8.18 -0.23 -10.25
C ARG A 359 -7.63 1.10 -9.75
N ASP A 360 -8.44 1.88 -9.03
CA ASP A 360 -8.02 3.10 -8.35
C ASP A 360 -6.92 2.83 -7.32
N GLU A 361 -7.05 1.74 -6.56
CA GLU A 361 -6.04 1.29 -5.60
C GLU A 361 -4.72 0.92 -6.31
N VAL A 362 -4.81 0.19 -7.44
CA VAL A 362 -3.64 -0.16 -8.26
C VAL A 362 -2.94 1.10 -8.79
N ALA A 363 -3.70 2.06 -9.32
CA ALA A 363 -3.19 3.34 -9.79
C ALA A 363 -2.52 4.13 -8.65
N TRP A 364 -3.16 4.20 -7.49
CA TRP A 364 -2.65 4.92 -6.35
C TRP A 364 -1.35 4.32 -5.81
N ARG A 365 -1.32 3.00 -5.61
CA ARG A 365 -0.11 2.27 -5.18
C ARG A 365 1.02 2.49 -6.20
N PHE A 366 0.73 2.39 -7.49
CA PHE A 366 1.72 2.66 -8.52
C PHE A 366 2.28 4.09 -8.43
N LEU A 367 1.43 5.11 -8.27
CA LEU A 367 1.87 6.50 -8.10
C LEU A 367 2.71 6.70 -6.82
N GLN A 368 2.27 6.13 -5.70
CA GLN A 368 3.01 6.15 -4.42
C GLN A 368 4.41 5.52 -4.59
N SER A 369 4.54 4.42 -5.33
CA SER A 369 5.82 3.78 -5.62
C SER A 369 6.80 4.64 -6.43
N LYS A 370 6.29 5.65 -7.16
CA LYS A 370 7.09 6.59 -7.96
C LYS A 370 7.29 7.93 -7.26
N SER A 371 6.65 8.13 -6.12
CA SER A 371 6.67 9.39 -5.38
C SER A 371 7.98 9.62 -4.64
N SER A 372 8.30 10.88 -4.34
CA SER A 372 9.43 11.24 -3.50
C SER A 372 9.22 10.73 -2.06
N PRO A 373 10.27 10.54 -1.27
CA PRO A 373 10.15 10.00 0.08
C PRO A 373 9.28 10.88 1.00
N ALA A 374 9.35 12.20 0.82
CA ALA A 374 8.55 13.16 1.59
C ALA A 374 7.06 13.13 1.21
N PHE A 375 6.76 13.02 -0.09
CA PHE A 375 5.38 12.86 -0.55
C PHE A 375 4.82 11.48 -0.18
N GLY A 376 5.62 10.42 -0.32
CA GLY A 376 5.29 9.07 0.13
C GLY A 376 4.95 9.04 1.61
N LEU A 377 5.72 9.71 2.47
CA LEU A 377 5.41 9.83 3.91
C LEU A 377 4.09 10.57 4.17
N LEU A 378 3.81 11.67 3.45
CA LEU A 378 2.52 12.36 3.55
C LEU A 378 1.37 11.40 3.25
N VAL A 379 1.51 10.62 2.17
CA VAL A 379 0.51 9.61 1.78
C VAL A 379 0.40 8.50 2.82
N ASP A 380 1.53 7.98 3.31
CA ASP A 380 1.56 6.93 4.32
C ASP A 380 0.83 7.43 5.60
N LEU A 381 1.14 8.65 6.07
CA LEU A 381 0.48 9.25 7.25
C LEU A 381 -1.02 9.40 7.07
N THR A 382 -1.49 9.77 5.88
CA THR A 382 -2.94 9.89 5.60
C THR A 382 -3.64 8.54 5.55
N LYS A 383 -2.94 7.47 5.18
CA LYS A 383 -3.49 6.11 5.12
C LYS A 383 -3.32 5.33 6.41
N GLY A 384 -2.40 5.74 7.29
CA GLY A 384 -2.02 4.99 8.49
C GLY A 384 -1.14 3.77 8.20
N GLU A 385 -0.89 3.45 6.92
CA GLU A 385 -0.12 2.31 6.44
C GLU A 385 0.92 2.72 5.39
N ASN A 386 2.02 1.99 5.30
CA ASN A 386 3.06 2.20 4.30
C ASN A 386 2.71 1.55 2.94
N TYR A 387 3.56 1.74 1.92
CA TYR A 387 3.36 1.15 0.59
C TYR A 387 3.20 -0.39 0.58
N GLN A 388 3.77 -1.08 1.56
CA GLN A 388 3.65 -2.54 1.71
C GLN A 388 2.36 -2.94 2.43
N GLY A 389 1.59 -1.99 2.97
CA GLY A 389 0.39 -2.21 3.77
C GLY A 389 0.68 -2.43 5.26
N GLU A 390 1.90 -2.14 5.73
CA GLU A 390 2.23 -2.24 7.16
C GLU A 390 1.78 -0.96 7.89
N PRO A 391 1.12 -1.08 9.05
CA PRO A 391 0.71 0.07 9.86
C PRO A 391 1.93 0.84 10.41
N LEU A 392 1.85 2.17 10.43
CA LEU A 392 3.00 3.03 10.74
C LEU A 392 3.32 3.14 12.24
N PHE A 393 2.34 2.96 13.11
CA PHE A 393 2.42 3.34 14.54
C PHE A 393 1.95 2.27 15.53
N GLU A 394 1.81 1.01 15.12
CA GLU A 394 1.33 -0.05 16.03
C GLU A 394 2.27 -0.34 17.22
N LYS A 395 3.57 0.00 17.13
CA LYS A 395 4.57 -0.21 18.21
C LYS A 395 5.53 0.98 18.33
N THR A 396 6.12 1.20 19.50
CA THR A 396 7.13 2.27 19.79
C THR A 396 8.36 2.24 18.88
N THR A 397 8.61 1.11 18.21
CA THR A 397 9.67 0.94 17.20
C THR A 397 9.31 1.47 15.80
N GLY A 398 8.04 1.76 15.52
CA GLY A 398 7.54 2.20 14.20
C GLY A 398 8.10 3.55 13.74
N ALA A 399 8.30 4.49 14.66
CA ALA A 399 8.92 5.78 14.36
C ALA A 399 10.41 5.66 13.98
N ILE A 400 11.15 4.78 14.65
CA ILE A 400 12.57 4.50 14.37
C ILE A 400 12.71 3.74 13.05
N LYS A 401 11.86 2.72 12.78
CA LYS A 401 11.82 2.00 11.48
C LYS A 401 11.49 2.96 10.33
N THR A 402 10.51 3.84 10.52
CA THR A 402 10.13 4.86 9.53
C THR A 402 11.26 5.85 9.27
N ALA A 403 11.93 6.33 10.32
CA ALA A 403 13.09 7.21 10.18
C ALA A 403 14.25 6.51 9.45
N ARG A 404 14.58 5.27 9.82
CA ARG A 404 15.60 4.45 9.15
C ARG A 404 15.31 4.31 7.66
N ASN A 405 14.09 3.92 7.29
CA ASN A 405 13.72 3.69 5.88
C ASN A 405 13.73 4.96 5.02
N ARG A 406 13.71 6.15 5.64
CA ARG A 406 13.64 7.45 4.96
C ARG A 406 14.96 8.22 4.94
N PHE A 407 15.89 7.89 5.84
CA PHE A 407 17.19 8.57 5.97
C PHE A 407 18.39 7.65 5.80
N MET A 408 18.20 6.34 5.74
CA MET A 408 19.27 5.40 5.40
C MET A 408 19.28 5.17 3.88
N PRO A 409 20.44 5.15 3.21
CA PRO A 409 20.54 4.80 1.80
C PRO A 409 19.87 3.46 1.44
N LEU A 410 19.18 3.40 0.29
CA LEU A 410 18.43 2.21 -0.14
C LEU A 410 19.30 0.97 -0.26
N ALA A 411 20.49 1.10 -0.86
CA ALA A 411 21.43 -0.02 -0.97
C ALA A 411 21.88 -0.58 0.39
N ILE A 412 21.99 0.28 1.41
CA ILE A 412 22.35 -0.15 2.77
C ILE A 412 21.15 -0.86 3.41
N GLN A 413 19.92 -0.34 3.22
CA GLN A 413 18.70 -1.02 3.64
C GLN A 413 18.62 -2.42 3.05
N ASP A 414 18.79 -2.54 1.72
CA ASP A 414 18.74 -3.82 1.00
C ASP A 414 19.82 -4.81 1.50
N ILE A 415 21.05 -4.35 1.76
CA ILE A 415 22.12 -5.20 2.31
C ILE A 415 21.76 -5.66 3.73
N MET A 416 21.31 -4.74 4.59
CA MET A 416 20.94 -5.09 5.97
C MET A 416 19.80 -6.10 5.97
N ASP A 417 18.74 -5.87 5.19
CA ASP A 417 17.60 -6.78 5.08
C ASP A 417 18.04 -8.17 4.52
N ALA A 418 19.00 -8.21 3.58
CA ALA A 418 19.53 -9.46 3.03
C ALA A 418 20.45 -10.22 3.99
N VAL A 419 21.31 -9.51 4.74
CA VAL A 419 22.21 -10.10 5.75
C VAL A 419 21.41 -10.58 6.97
N GLU A 420 20.43 -9.81 7.41
CA GLU A 420 19.51 -10.16 8.52
C GLU A 420 18.69 -11.43 8.20
N GLN A 421 18.48 -11.76 6.93
CA GLN A 421 17.77 -12.98 6.53
C GLN A 421 18.66 -14.18 6.19
N GLY A 422 19.82 -13.95 5.56
CA GLY A 422 20.58 -15.02 4.91
C GLY A 422 21.86 -15.46 5.63
N GLY A 423 22.26 -14.82 6.73
CA GLY A 423 23.59 -15.03 7.33
C GLY A 423 24.73 -14.60 6.39
N GLN A 424 25.91 -15.24 6.45
CA GLN A 424 27.06 -14.90 5.60
C GLN A 424 26.78 -14.89 4.06
N PRO A 425 25.94 -15.77 3.49
CA PRO A 425 25.50 -15.67 2.09
C PRO A 425 24.77 -14.36 1.73
N GLY A 426 24.16 -13.67 2.70
CA GLY A 426 23.42 -12.42 2.50
C GLY A 426 24.27 -11.26 1.99
N ALA A 427 25.58 -11.25 2.29
CA ALA A 427 26.50 -10.22 1.81
C ALA A 427 26.72 -10.29 0.28
N TRP A 428 26.78 -11.50 -0.29
CA TRP A 428 26.91 -11.69 -1.76
C TRP A 428 25.61 -11.33 -2.49
N ILE A 429 24.45 -11.54 -1.84
CA ILE A 429 23.11 -11.15 -2.30
C ILE A 429 22.94 -9.61 -2.31
N GLY A 430 23.64 -8.88 -1.44
CA GLY A 430 23.62 -7.42 -1.38
C GLY A 430 24.40 -6.69 -2.49
N ILE A 431 25.39 -7.34 -3.14
CA ILE A 431 26.22 -6.72 -4.19
C ILE A 431 25.38 -6.24 -5.39
N PRO A 432 24.45 -7.05 -5.95
CA PRO A 432 23.52 -6.57 -6.98
C PRO A 432 22.74 -5.31 -6.56
N ALA A 433 22.27 -5.23 -5.32
CA ALA A 433 21.51 -4.09 -4.81
C ALA A 433 22.35 -2.80 -4.79
N VAL A 434 23.62 -2.90 -4.36
CA VAL A 434 24.59 -1.79 -4.40
C VAL A 434 24.83 -1.27 -5.81
N LEU A 435 24.85 -2.16 -6.81
CA LEU A 435 24.94 -1.82 -8.23
C LEU A 435 23.63 -1.26 -8.82
N GLY A 436 22.55 -1.25 -8.04
CA GLY A 436 21.25 -0.70 -8.42
C GLY A 436 20.29 -1.71 -9.05
N VAL A 437 20.58 -3.01 -8.95
CA VAL A 437 19.59 -4.05 -9.28
C VAL A 437 18.48 -3.96 -8.26
N GLY A 438 17.22 -3.92 -8.70
CA GLY A 438 16.11 -3.79 -7.76
C GLY A 438 15.95 -5.07 -6.96
N SER A 439 16.32 -5.08 -5.69
CA SER A 439 16.01 -6.17 -4.76
C SER A 439 14.67 -5.93 -4.08
N LEU A 440 13.96 -7.01 -3.83
CA LEU A 440 12.86 -7.04 -2.88
C LEU A 440 13.03 -8.31 -2.05
N THR A 441 13.38 -8.11 -0.80
CA THR A 441 13.58 -9.18 0.16
C THR A 441 12.32 -9.26 1.02
N TYR A 442 11.59 -10.38 0.95
CA TYR A 442 10.42 -10.55 1.79
C TYR A 442 10.91 -10.99 3.17
N VAL A 443 10.93 -10.07 4.13
CA VAL A 443 11.27 -10.37 5.53
C VAL A 443 10.14 -11.20 6.12
N ASN A 444 10.33 -12.51 6.08
CA ASN A 444 9.46 -13.45 6.76
C ASN A 444 9.90 -13.51 8.23
N ASP A 445 9.43 -12.53 9.02
CA ASP A 445 9.70 -12.45 10.45
C ASP A 445 9.34 -13.77 11.15
N PHE A 446 8.31 -14.48 10.66
CA PHE A 446 7.93 -15.79 11.17
C PHE A 446 8.99 -16.88 10.93
N VAL A 447 9.55 -16.98 9.73
CA VAL A 447 10.64 -17.94 9.44
C VAL A 447 11.90 -17.58 10.24
N ARG A 448 12.19 -16.28 10.44
CA ARG A 448 13.32 -15.85 11.28
C ARG A 448 13.11 -16.25 12.75
N VAL A 449 11.94 -15.96 13.29
CA VAL A 449 11.60 -16.24 14.69
C VAL A 449 11.55 -17.76 14.92
N LYS A 450 11.01 -18.54 13.96
CA LYS A 450 11.12 -20.02 13.94
C LYS A 450 12.56 -20.49 14.05
N GLN A 451 13.43 -19.99 13.16
CA GLN A 451 14.80 -20.48 13.08
C GLN A 451 15.60 -20.14 14.33
N ARG A 452 15.47 -18.91 14.85
CA ARG A 452 16.11 -18.52 16.11
C ARG A 452 15.61 -19.33 17.30
N ILE A 453 14.30 -19.55 17.41
CA ILE A 453 13.75 -20.34 18.52
C ILE A 453 14.16 -21.81 18.40
N ALA A 454 14.25 -22.35 17.17
CA ALA A 454 14.81 -23.68 16.97
C ALA A 454 16.24 -23.77 17.52
N GLU A 455 17.08 -22.78 17.23
CA GLU A 455 18.46 -22.70 17.73
C GLU A 455 18.53 -22.52 19.25
N GLU A 456 17.68 -21.67 19.84
CA GLU A 456 17.57 -21.48 21.31
C GLU A 456 17.14 -22.75 22.03
N GLU A 457 16.30 -23.57 21.39
CA GLU A 457 15.84 -24.88 21.89
C GLU A 457 16.81 -26.03 21.58
N GLY A 458 17.96 -25.73 20.97
CA GLY A 458 19.05 -26.69 20.73
C GLY A 458 18.93 -27.50 19.42
N PHE A 459 18.02 -27.13 18.52
CA PHE A 459 17.85 -27.74 17.20
C PHE A 459 18.62 -26.96 16.12
N LYS A 460 19.05 -27.64 15.05
CA LYS A 460 19.78 -26.97 13.95
C LYS A 460 18.83 -26.21 13.01
N THR A 461 17.64 -26.75 12.77
CA THR A 461 16.60 -26.08 11.97
C THR A 461 15.22 -26.37 12.53
N TRP A 462 14.26 -25.46 12.28
CA TRP A 462 12.86 -25.63 12.69
C TRP A 462 12.21 -26.88 12.08
N ASP A 463 12.64 -27.29 10.89
CA ASP A 463 12.05 -28.42 10.15
C ASP A 463 12.47 -29.79 10.72
N GLU A 464 13.58 -29.84 11.47
CA GLU A 464 14.06 -31.04 12.16
C GLU A 464 13.29 -31.36 13.46
N ILE A 465 12.55 -30.39 13.99
CA ILE A 465 11.75 -30.55 15.21
C ILE A 465 10.54 -31.44 14.89
N ASP A 466 10.24 -32.43 15.74
CA ASP A 466 9.05 -33.26 15.51
C ASP A 466 7.75 -32.42 15.64
N PRO A 467 6.65 -32.83 14.97
CA PRO A 467 5.43 -32.04 14.94
C PRO A 467 4.81 -31.74 16.32
N LYS A 468 5.01 -32.62 17.31
CA LYS A 468 4.45 -32.44 18.66
C LYS A 468 5.26 -31.38 19.41
N THR A 469 6.59 -31.49 19.40
CA THR A 469 7.48 -30.50 20.03
C THR A 469 7.37 -29.13 19.37
N ARG A 470 7.19 -29.05 18.03
CA ARG A 470 6.89 -27.77 17.34
C ARG A 470 5.64 -27.09 17.88
N ARG A 471 4.60 -27.87 18.17
CA ARG A 471 3.32 -27.38 18.67
C ARG A 471 3.45 -26.87 20.12
N GLU A 472 4.22 -27.58 20.95
CA GLU A 472 4.52 -27.14 22.32
C GLU A 472 5.34 -25.83 22.34
N ILE A 473 6.35 -25.71 21.48
CA ILE A 473 7.15 -24.48 21.32
C ILE A 473 6.28 -23.33 20.78
N MET A 474 5.44 -23.57 19.78
CA MET A 474 4.50 -22.58 19.24
C MET A 474 3.54 -22.08 20.31
N ASN A 475 3.00 -22.96 21.14
CA ASN A 475 1.99 -22.59 22.15
C ASN A 475 2.57 -21.78 23.32
N ARG A 476 3.87 -21.92 23.62
CA ARG A 476 4.52 -21.22 24.74
C ARG A 476 5.29 -19.96 24.34
N ASN A 477 5.58 -19.78 23.05
CA ASN A 477 6.40 -18.66 22.59
C ASN A 477 5.56 -17.56 21.92
N VAL A 478 5.25 -16.52 22.70
CA VAL A 478 4.46 -15.35 22.30
C VAL A 478 5.06 -14.62 21.09
N GLU A 479 6.39 -14.59 20.98
CA GLU A 479 7.06 -13.95 19.85
C GLU A 479 6.84 -14.72 18.54
N LEU A 480 6.89 -16.05 18.61
CA LEU A 480 6.64 -16.94 17.47
C LEU A 480 5.19 -16.86 16.99
N GLN A 481 4.24 -16.75 17.92
CA GLN A 481 2.83 -16.53 17.64
C GLN A 481 2.61 -15.17 16.98
N THR A 482 3.16 -14.10 17.55
CA THR A 482 3.07 -12.75 16.96
C THR A 482 3.64 -12.71 15.54
N ALA A 483 4.77 -13.37 15.32
CA ALA A 483 5.39 -13.44 14.00
C ALA A 483 4.55 -14.26 13.01
N GLN A 484 3.91 -15.36 13.44
CA GLN A 484 2.94 -16.13 12.63
C GLN A 484 1.75 -15.26 12.22
N ILE A 485 1.18 -14.48 13.13
CA ILE A 485 0.09 -13.53 12.87
C ILE A 485 0.51 -12.51 11.81
N ASP A 486 1.67 -11.88 11.99
CA ASP A 486 2.18 -10.87 11.08
C ASP A 486 2.48 -11.46 9.69
N TYR A 487 3.03 -12.68 9.64
CA TYR A 487 3.22 -13.42 8.40
C TYR A 487 1.89 -13.75 7.71
N ASP A 488 0.88 -14.23 8.43
CA ASP A 488 -0.42 -14.54 7.86
C ASP A 488 -1.13 -13.28 7.33
N ARG A 489 -0.97 -12.14 8.03
CA ARG A 489 -1.43 -10.81 7.54
C ARG A 489 -0.73 -10.43 6.23
N GLN A 490 0.59 -10.62 6.14
CA GLN A 490 1.38 -10.32 4.94
C GLN A 490 1.09 -11.26 3.75
N VAL A 491 0.85 -12.55 4.01
CA VAL A 491 0.52 -13.59 3.02
C VAL A 491 -0.83 -13.31 2.34
N MET A 492 -1.76 -12.74 3.09
CA MET A 492 -3.16 -12.59 2.69
C MET A 492 -3.50 -11.18 2.17
N GLY A 493 -2.57 -10.21 2.27
CA GLY A 493 -2.67 -8.89 1.65
C GLY A 493 -3.89 -8.09 2.11
N THR A 494 -4.58 -7.40 1.18
CA THR A 494 -5.76 -6.55 1.48
C THR A 494 -7.05 -7.32 1.77
N ALA A 495 -7.08 -8.64 1.56
CA ALA A 495 -8.31 -9.43 1.69
C ALA A 495 -8.85 -9.44 3.13
N PHE A 496 -7.98 -9.50 4.14
CA PHE A 496 -8.39 -9.37 5.54
C PHE A 496 -8.79 -7.94 5.93
N GLY A 497 -8.15 -6.92 5.34
CA GLY A 497 -8.57 -5.53 5.50
C GLY A 497 -9.98 -5.32 4.96
N ASP A 498 -10.25 -5.80 3.76
CA ASP A 498 -11.57 -5.76 3.13
C ASP A 498 -12.61 -6.60 3.87
N TRP A 499 -12.24 -7.79 4.38
CA TRP A 499 -13.10 -8.66 5.18
C TRP A 499 -13.48 -8.03 6.52
N ARG A 500 -12.52 -7.38 7.20
CA ARG A 500 -12.76 -6.60 8.43
C ARG A 500 -13.62 -5.38 8.16
N ASN A 501 -13.35 -4.63 7.09
CA ASN A 501 -14.15 -3.46 6.72
C ASN A 501 -15.58 -3.84 6.32
N ALA A 502 -15.75 -4.95 5.61
CA ALA A 502 -17.07 -5.49 5.30
C ALA A 502 -17.81 -5.94 6.57
N GLY A 503 -17.13 -6.64 7.49
CA GLY A 503 -17.67 -6.99 8.80
C GLY A 503 -18.09 -5.75 9.60
N LYS A 504 -17.20 -4.76 9.70
CA LYS A 504 -17.48 -3.48 10.38
C LYS A 504 -18.68 -2.76 9.77
N SER A 505 -18.81 -2.72 8.44
CA SER A 505 -19.98 -2.12 7.79
C SER A 505 -21.28 -2.85 8.12
N ILE A 506 -21.25 -4.17 8.28
CA ILE A 506 -22.42 -4.96 8.71
C ILE A 506 -22.77 -4.63 10.16
N GLU A 507 -21.76 -4.48 11.04
CA GLU A 507 -21.96 -4.07 12.43
C GLU A 507 -22.48 -2.63 12.56
N ASP A 508 -21.95 -1.69 11.79
CA ASP A 508 -22.38 -0.29 11.81
C ASP A 508 -23.86 -0.17 11.42
N VAL A 509 -24.31 -0.91 10.39
CA VAL A 509 -25.72 -0.97 9.97
C VAL A 509 -26.58 -1.63 11.05
N PHE A 510 -26.09 -2.69 11.70
CA PHE A 510 -26.81 -3.32 12.80
C PHE A 510 -27.01 -2.36 13.98
N ILE A 511 -25.97 -1.64 14.39
CA ILE A 511 -26.04 -0.65 15.48
C ILE A 511 -27.04 0.45 15.10
N GLU A 512 -26.97 0.97 13.87
CA GLU A 512 -27.90 1.98 13.38
C GLU A 512 -29.36 1.49 13.45
N ASN A 513 -29.64 0.25 13.04
CA ASN A 513 -30.97 -0.33 13.14
C ASN A 513 -31.46 -0.47 14.60
N VAL A 514 -30.56 -0.87 15.52
CA VAL A 514 -30.87 -0.96 16.96
C VAL A 514 -31.15 0.43 17.55
N ASP A 515 -30.37 1.44 17.19
CA ASP A 515 -30.55 2.83 17.62
C ASP A 515 -31.87 3.40 17.09
N GLN A 516 -32.21 3.15 15.82
CA GLN A 516 -33.48 3.55 15.23
C GLN A 516 -34.68 2.87 15.89
N ALA A 517 -34.57 1.57 16.20
CA ALA A 517 -35.59 0.84 16.93
C ALA A 517 -35.77 1.41 18.34
N THR A 518 -34.67 1.75 19.01
CA THR A 518 -34.66 2.33 20.37
C THR A 518 -35.31 3.71 20.37
N ALA A 519 -34.91 4.59 19.44
CA ALA A 519 -35.51 5.91 19.30
C ALA A 519 -37.02 5.83 19.02
N GLN A 520 -37.46 4.87 18.22
CA GLN A 520 -38.89 4.65 18.00
C GLN A 520 -39.58 4.17 19.28
N TYR A 521 -39.01 3.20 20.00
CA TYR A 521 -39.58 2.70 21.25
C TYR A 521 -39.71 3.79 22.32
N GLN A 522 -38.72 4.68 22.44
CA GLN A 522 -38.79 5.83 23.34
C GLN A 522 -39.97 6.76 23.03
N THR A 523 -40.41 6.82 21.77
CA THR A 523 -41.57 7.65 21.35
C THR A 523 -42.91 6.92 21.41
N THR A 524 -42.96 5.64 21.04
CA THR A 524 -44.21 4.89 20.89
C THR A 524 -44.55 4.06 22.12
N THR A 525 -43.54 3.70 22.93
CA THR A 525 -43.62 2.72 24.02
C THR A 525 -44.13 1.33 23.58
N ASP A 526 -44.16 1.06 22.27
CA ASP A 526 -44.58 -0.23 21.71
C ASP A 526 -43.42 -1.23 21.77
N GLY A 527 -43.34 -1.96 22.90
CA GLY A 527 -42.27 -2.94 23.11
C GLY A 527 -42.39 -4.17 22.21
N VAL A 528 -43.57 -4.49 21.66
CA VAL A 528 -43.71 -5.58 20.69
C VAL A 528 -43.07 -5.18 19.36
N GLN A 529 -43.37 -3.97 18.88
CA GLN A 529 -42.74 -3.41 17.69
C GLN A 529 -41.22 -3.24 17.87
N PHE A 530 -40.78 -2.79 19.05
CA PHE A 530 -39.35 -2.71 19.38
C PHE A 530 -38.66 -4.07 19.27
N ARG A 531 -39.22 -5.11 19.91
CA ARG A 531 -38.69 -6.48 19.84
C ARG A 531 -38.62 -6.98 18.40
N GLU A 532 -39.70 -6.81 17.62
CA GLU A 532 -39.74 -7.22 16.21
C GLU A 532 -38.62 -6.56 15.40
N LYS A 533 -38.40 -5.25 15.56
CA LYS A 533 -37.31 -4.53 14.89
C LYS A 533 -35.92 -4.95 15.33
N ILE A 534 -35.74 -5.28 16.61
CA ILE A 534 -34.48 -5.85 17.10
C ILE A 534 -34.24 -7.21 16.42
N THR A 535 -35.24 -8.09 16.36
CA THR A 535 -35.16 -9.38 15.66
C THR A 535 -34.83 -9.20 14.16
N ASP A 536 -35.44 -8.21 13.50
CA ASP A 536 -35.14 -7.86 12.11
C ASP A 536 -33.69 -7.41 11.94
N ALA A 537 -33.18 -6.54 12.82
CA ALA A 537 -31.79 -6.10 12.80
C ALA A 537 -30.80 -7.27 12.90
N PHE A 538 -31.06 -8.24 13.79
CA PHE A 538 -30.24 -9.47 13.89
C PHE A 538 -30.33 -10.33 12.63
N THR A 539 -31.50 -10.39 12.00
CA THR A 539 -31.71 -11.13 10.74
C THR A 539 -30.95 -10.48 9.59
N GLU A 540 -31.01 -9.15 9.46
CA GLU A 540 -30.25 -8.40 8.47
C GLU A 540 -28.74 -8.51 8.69
N ARG A 541 -28.28 -8.44 9.94
CA ARG A 541 -26.87 -8.65 10.30
C ARG A 541 -26.38 -10.03 9.83
N ARG A 542 -27.15 -11.09 10.09
CA ARG A 542 -26.85 -12.45 9.61
C ARG A 542 -26.86 -12.54 8.09
N GLY A 543 -27.83 -11.90 7.44
CA GLY A 543 -27.91 -11.79 5.99
C GLY A 543 -26.68 -11.09 5.38
N GLY A 544 -26.21 -10.02 6.02
CA GLY A 544 -24.99 -9.29 5.65
C GLY A 544 -23.74 -10.16 5.74
N TYR A 545 -23.58 -10.92 6.83
CA TYR A 545 -22.46 -11.86 6.98
C TYR A 545 -22.53 -13.00 5.95
N SER A 546 -23.71 -13.58 5.72
CA SER A 546 -23.91 -14.59 4.67
C SER A 546 -23.62 -14.06 3.26
N ALA A 547 -23.97 -12.80 2.99
CA ALA A 547 -23.67 -12.14 1.73
C ALA A 547 -22.17 -11.90 1.55
N ARG A 548 -21.48 -11.43 2.60
CA ARG A 548 -20.00 -11.30 2.64
C ARG A 548 -19.33 -12.63 2.33
N GLU A 549 -19.76 -13.71 2.96
CA GLU A 549 -19.20 -15.05 2.75
C GLU A 549 -19.40 -15.61 1.33
N LYS A 550 -20.38 -15.10 0.58
CA LYS A 550 -20.60 -15.47 -0.83
C LYS A 550 -19.76 -14.67 -1.82
N GLU A 551 -19.06 -13.62 -1.38
CA GLU A 551 -18.22 -12.82 -2.26
C GLU A 551 -16.96 -13.59 -2.69
N GLU A 552 -16.74 -13.68 -4.00
CA GLU A 552 -15.61 -14.42 -4.59
C GLU A 552 -14.23 -13.94 -4.08
N ARG A 553 -14.10 -12.64 -3.75
CA ARG A 553 -12.86 -12.07 -3.18
C ARG A 553 -12.53 -12.58 -1.77
N PHE A 554 -13.49 -13.20 -1.09
CA PHE A 554 -13.33 -13.76 0.26
C PHE A 554 -13.38 -15.29 0.27
N ALA A 555 -13.51 -15.95 -0.88
CA ALA A 555 -13.65 -17.41 -0.98
C ALA A 555 -12.54 -18.18 -0.25
N GLU A 556 -11.30 -17.68 -0.27
CA GLU A 556 -10.17 -18.32 0.43
C GLU A 556 -10.21 -18.13 1.95
N ILE A 557 -10.80 -17.03 2.44
CA ILE A 557 -11.04 -16.80 3.87
C ILE A 557 -12.16 -17.74 4.33
N VAL A 558 -13.27 -17.78 3.58
CA VAL A 558 -14.43 -18.64 3.85
C VAL A 558 -14.07 -20.13 3.81
N LYS A 559 -13.26 -20.55 2.83
CA LYS A 559 -12.79 -21.94 2.71
C LYS A 559 -11.95 -22.39 3.91
N ARG A 560 -11.22 -21.46 4.55
CA ARG A 560 -10.48 -21.74 5.79
C ARG A 560 -11.40 -21.83 7.00
N HIS A 561 -12.48 -21.03 7.04
CA HIS A 561 -13.49 -21.11 8.10
C HIS A 561 -14.38 -22.37 7.98
N ASN A 562 -14.71 -22.80 6.77
CA ASN A 562 -15.58 -23.94 6.49
C ASN A 562 -14.82 -25.26 6.23
N LEU A 563 -13.65 -25.45 6.83
CA LEU A 563 -12.96 -26.73 6.73
C LEU A 563 -13.81 -27.84 7.38
N PRO A 564 -13.94 -29.01 6.74
CA PRO A 564 -14.68 -30.12 7.32
C PRO A 564 -14.03 -30.55 8.63
N ASP A 565 -14.83 -31.01 9.61
CA ASP A 565 -14.38 -31.51 10.92
C ASP A 565 -13.70 -32.90 10.80
N THR A 566 -12.81 -33.07 9.83
CA THR A 566 -11.92 -34.22 9.78
C THR A 566 -10.68 -33.94 10.61
N ALA A 567 -10.16 -34.95 11.29
CA ALA A 567 -8.95 -34.82 12.12
C ALA A 567 -7.76 -34.25 11.31
N GLU A 568 -7.65 -34.58 10.03
CA GLU A 568 -6.60 -34.06 9.15
C GLU A 568 -6.77 -32.58 8.77
N ALA A 569 -8.01 -32.10 8.61
CA ALA A 569 -8.30 -30.70 8.27
C ALA A 569 -8.18 -29.77 9.49
N LEU A 570 -8.59 -30.22 10.68
CA LEU A 570 -8.42 -29.50 11.94
C LEU A 570 -6.95 -29.44 12.37
N VAL A 571 -6.14 -30.45 12.02
CA VAL A 571 -4.68 -30.44 12.24
C VAL A 571 -3.94 -29.45 11.34
N ALA A 572 -4.51 -29.09 10.19
CA ALA A 572 -3.96 -28.10 9.26
C ALA A 572 -4.27 -26.64 9.66
N LEU A 573 -5.24 -26.42 10.56
CA LEU A 573 -5.57 -25.11 11.11
C LEU A 573 -4.56 -24.71 12.20
N GLY A 574 -4.11 -23.45 12.17
CA GLY A 574 -3.33 -22.87 13.27
C GLY A 574 -4.20 -22.67 14.54
N PRO A 575 -3.59 -22.52 15.73
CA PRO A 575 -4.32 -22.39 17.02
C PRO A 575 -5.36 -21.27 17.02
N GLU A 576 -5.04 -20.12 16.43
CA GLU A 576 -5.96 -18.99 16.30
C GLU A 576 -7.13 -19.26 15.37
N GLN A 577 -6.90 -19.94 14.25
CA GLN A 577 -7.96 -20.26 13.29
C GLN A 577 -8.90 -21.33 13.86
N LEU A 578 -8.34 -22.25 14.64
CA LEU A 578 -9.12 -23.20 15.43
C LEU A 578 -9.92 -22.48 16.52
N ALA A 579 -9.34 -21.50 17.22
CA ALA A 579 -10.03 -20.70 18.23
C ALA A 579 -11.19 -19.88 17.62
N ILE A 580 -10.96 -19.24 16.47
CA ILE A 580 -11.99 -18.51 15.73
C ILE A 580 -13.10 -19.47 15.28
N LYS A 581 -12.76 -20.63 14.72
CA LYS A 581 -13.74 -21.66 14.30
C LYS A 581 -14.58 -22.14 15.50
N SER A 582 -13.93 -22.58 16.58
CA SER A 582 -14.59 -23.05 17.79
C SER A 582 -15.52 -21.99 18.41
N TYR A 583 -15.11 -20.73 18.40
CA TYR A 583 -15.94 -19.62 18.86
C TYR A 583 -17.17 -19.40 17.96
N PHE A 584 -16.99 -19.43 16.64
CA PHE A 584 -18.10 -19.28 15.69
C PHE A 584 -19.10 -20.43 15.76
N ASP A 585 -18.63 -21.67 15.77
CA ASP A 585 -19.46 -22.86 15.86
C ASP A 585 -20.28 -22.86 17.15
N ALA A 586 -19.65 -22.48 18.26
CA ALA A 586 -20.31 -22.43 19.56
C ALA A 586 -21.33 -21.29 19.67
N LEU A 587 -21.10 -20.13 19.06
CA LEU A 587 -21.91 -18.93 19.30
C LEU A 587 -22.83 -18.55 18.15
N PHE A 588 -22.67 -19.08 16.95
CA PHE A 588 -23.47 -18.68 15.78
C PHE A 588 -23.99 -19.85 14.95
N GLY A 589 -23.87 -21.08 15.46
CA GLY A 589 -24.49 -22.27 14.86
C GLY A 589 -26.02 -22.16 14.79
N ASP A 590 -26.63 -22.99 13.94
CA ASP A 590 -28.09 -23.02 13.75
C ASP A 590 -28.87 -23.31 15.05
N ASP A 591 -28.22 -23.97 16.02
CA ASP A 591 -28.74 -24.29 17.36
C ASP A 591 -28.78 -23.09 18.33
N MET A 592 -28.12 -21.99 17.97
CA MET A 592 -28.08 -20.74 18.74
C MET A 592 -29.28 -19.83 18.47
N TYR A 593 -30.26 -20.31 17.69
CA TYR A 593 -31.49 -19.60 17.37
C TYR A 593 -32.69 -20.48 17.74
N ASP A 594 -33.75 -19.87 18.28
CA ASP A 594 -34.96 -20.60 18.67
C ASP A 594 -35.93 -20.82 17.51
N GLU A 595 -37.09 -21.42 17.78
CA GLU A 595 -38.13 -21.73 16.77
C GLU A 595 -38.71 -20.49 16.07
N PHE A 596 -38.42 -19.29 16.56
CA PHE A 596 -38.85 -18.00 16.00
C PHE A 596 -37.69 -17.24 15.32
N GLY A 597 -36.49 -17.82 15.27
CA GLY A 597 -35.30 -17.21 14.69
C GLY A 597 -34.58 -16.23 15.61
N ASP A 598 -35.01 -16.12 16.87
CA ASP A 598 -34.41 -15.27 17.89
C ASP A 598 -33.13 -15.89 18.43
N TYR A 599 -32.07 -15.08 18.57
CA TYR A 599 -30.78 -15.51 19.10
C TYR A 599 -30.85 -15.82 20.60
N ARG A 600 -30.21 -16.91 21.02
CA ARG A 600 -30.26 -17.44 22.39
C ARG A 600 -29.14 -16.82 23.27
N PHE A 601 -29.30 -15.55 23.65
CA PHE A 601 -28.28 -14.76 24.37
C PHE A 601 -27.80 -15.37 25.70
N ASP A 602 -28.69 -15.96 26.51
CA ASP A 602 -28.30 -16.64 27.75
C ASP A 602 -27.32 -17.79 27.48
N GLU A 603 -27.60 -18.56 26.43
CA GLU A 603 -26.77 -19.70 26.04
C GLU A 603 -25.45 -19.22 25.45
N ALA A 604 -25.47 -18.08 24.75
CA ALA A 604 -24.27 -17.43 24.25
C ALA A 604 -23.37 -16.95 25.40
N ALA A 605 -23.93 -16.38 26.47
CA ALA A 605 -23.17 -15.96 27.64
C ALA A 605 -22.49 -17.15 28.35
N ILE A 606 -23.21 -18.27 28.51
CA ILE A 606 -22.67 -19.51 29.08
C ILE A 606 -21.56 -20.09 28.19
N ARG A 607 -21.81 -20.20 26.89
CA ARG A 607 -20.82 -20.71 25.93
C ARG A 607 -19.61 -19.79 25.81
N LYS A 608 -19.76 -18.47 25.94
CA LYS A 608 -18.64 -17.51 26.02
C LYS A 608 -17.76 -17.77 27.22
N GLU A 609 -18.31 -18.01 28.41
CA GLU A 609 -17.51 -18.33 29.59
C GLU A 609 -16.77 -19.66 29.41
N GLN A 610 -17.44 -20.67 28.87
CA GLN A 610 -16.82 -21.97 28.55
C GLN A 610 -15.68 -21.82 27.52
N LEU A 611 -15.88 -21.01 26.49
CA LEU A 611 -14.84 -20.70 25.49
C LEU A 611 -13.69 -19.91 26.12
N ARG A 612 -13.95 -18.98 27.04
CA ARG A 612 -12.92 -18.24 27.76
C ARG A 612 -12.06 -19.18 28.60
N GLU A 613 -12.68 -20.13 29.30
CA GLU A 613 -11.97 -21.18 30.05
C GLU A 613 -11.15 -22.11 29.13
N GLN A 614 -11.70 -22.46 27.96
CA GLN A 614 -11.05 -23.37 27.00
C GLN A 614 -9.91 -22.73 26.20
N LEU A 615 -10.06 -21.48 25.79
CA LEU A 615 -9.12 -20.76 24.93
C LEU A 615 -8.07 -19.99 25.75
N GLY A 616 -8.39 -19.67 27.01
CA GLY A 616 -7.61 -18.75 27.84
C GLY A 616 -7.89 -17.29 27.49
N GLU A 617 -7.66 -16.40 28.46
CA GLU A 617 -8.09 -14.99 28.40
C GLU A 617 -7.53 -14.22 27.19
N GLU A 618 -6.28 -14.46 26.83
CA GLU A 618 -5.60 -13.80 25.72
C GLU A 618 -6.18 -14.21 24.36
N MET A 619 -6.38 -15.51 24.14
CA MET A 619 -6.94 -16.03 22.89
C MET A 619 -8.44 -15.74 22.78
N PHE A 620 -9.17 -15.80 23.90
CA PHE A 620 -10.56 -15.38 23.95
C PHE A 620 -10.72 -13.90 23.62
N SER A 621 -9.89 -13.03 24.21
CA SER A 621 -9.89 -11.59 23.91
C SER A 621 -9.54 -11.31 22.44
N TYR A 622 -8.57 -12.02 21.87
CA TYR A 622 -8.22 -11.94 20.44
C TYR A 622 -9.41 -12.31 19.54
N VAL A 623 -10.13 -13.38 19.86
CA VAL A 623 -11.30 -13.82 19.09
C VAL A 623 -12.49 -12.86 19.29
N GLU A 624 -12.69 -12.29 20.48
CA GLU A 624 -13.72 -11.26 20.70
C GLU A 624 -13.42 -9.96 19.93
N GLU A 625 -12.15 -9.53 19.89
CA GLU A 625 -11.72 -8.37 19.12
C GLU A 625 -11.92 -8.58 17.61
N TYR A 626 -11.81 -9.82 17.14
CA TYR A 626 -12.07 -10.21 15.75
C TYR A 626 -13.55 -10.05 15.33
N GLN A 627 -14.51 -10.10 16.26
CA GLN A 627 -15.96 -10.04 15.99
C GLN A 627 -16.57 -8.64 16.10
N GLY A 628 -15.85 -7.69 16.71
CA GLY A 628 -16.18 -6.27 16.61
C GLY A 628 -17.34 -5.73 17.46
N MET A 629 -18.06 -6.51 18.27
CA MET A 629 -19.05 -5.90 19.19
C MET A 629 -19.26 -6.60 20.52
N LYS A 630 -19.31 -5.78 21.57
CA LYS A 630 -19.70 -6.10 22.95
C LYS A 630 -21.16 -5.70 23.13
N PHE A 631 -22.06 -6.67 23.34
CA PHE A 631 -23.50 -6.43 23.48
C PHE A 631 -23.83 -5.51 24.66
N GLU A 632 -22.91 -5.38 25.60
CA GLU A 632 -22.95 -4.48 26.76
C GLU A 632 -22.95 -2.99 26.35
N ASN A 633 -22.52 -2.67 25.13
CA ASN A 633 -22.46 -1.30 24.61
C ASN A 633 -23.75 -0.88 23.87
N LEU A 634 -24.72 -1.78 23.71
CA LEU A 634 -26.01 -1.46 23.09
C LEU A 634 -26.93 -0.69 24.05
N PRO A 635 -27.90 0.09 23.54
CA PRO A 635 -28.74 0.96 24.36
C PRO A 635 -29.41 0.25 25.55
N PRO A 636 -29.67 0.96 26.67
CA PRO A 636 -30.31 0.38 27.86
C PRO A 636 -31.61 -0.38 27.57
N GLU A 637 -32.42 0.09 26.64
CA GLU A 637 -33.69 -0.51 26.23
C GLU A 637 -33.49 -1.89 25.59
N PHE A 638 -32.37 -2.08 24.88
CA PHE A 638 -31.96 -3.40 24.41
C PHE A 638 -31.64 -4.32 25.60
N GLN A 639 -30.93 -3.82 26.62
CA GLN A 639 -30.64 -4.59 27.84
C GLN A 639 -31.92 -4.97 28.59
N GLU A 640 -32.91 -4.07 28.66
CA GLU A 640 -34.22 -4.36 29.24
C GLU A 640 -34.95 -5.47 28.48
N LEU A 641 -34.89 -5.47 27.15
CA LEU A 641 -35.46 -6.55 26.34
C LEU A 641 -34.74 -7.89 26.60
N GLN A 642 -33.42 -7.88 26.80
CA GLN A 642 -32.67 -9.09 27.15
C GLN A 642 -33.02 -9.61 28.56
N GLN A 643 -33.16 -8.71 29.54
CA GLN A 643 -33.61 -9.08 30.88
C GLN A 643 -35.03 -9.66 30.84
N ALA A 644 -35.94 -9.05 30.08
CA ALA A 644 -37.29 -9.55 29.88
C ALA A 644 -37.29 -10.97 29.28
N ARG A 645 -36.41 -11.25 28.32
CA ARG A 645 -36.21 -12.59 27.73
C ARG A 645 -35.74 -13.60 28.79
N ALA A 646 -34.75 -13.25 29.60
CA ALA A 646 -34.22 -14.11 30.66
C ALA A 646 -35.31 -14.46 31.69
N VAL A 647 -36.09 -13.46 32.15
CA VAL A 647 -37.20 -13.66 33.09
C VAL A 647 -38.31 -14.54 32.50
N LEU A 648 -38.58 -14.42 31.21
CA LEU A 648 -39.62 -15.21 30.51
C LEU A 648 -39.18 -16.63 30.12
N LYS A 649 -37.92 -17.01 30.35
CA LYS A 649 -37.40 -18.34 29.99
C LYS A 649 -38.24 -19.51 30.56
N PRO A 650 -38.63 -19.53 31.85
CA PRO A 650 -39.49 -20.61 32.37
C PRO A 650 -40.87 -20.63 31.70
N TYR A 651 -41.40 -19.45 31.34
CA TYR A 651 -42.68 -19.31 30.63
C TYR A 651 -42.64 -19.99 29.25
N TRP A 652 -41.55 -19.81 28.49
CA TRP A 652 -41.41 -20.46 27.19
C TRP A 652 -41.17 -21.97 27.31
N ALA A 653 -40.37 -22.40 28.30
CA ALA A 653 -40.02 -23.80 28.56
C ALA A 653 -41.21 -24.72 28.91
N VAL A 654 -42.37 -24.17 29.30
CA VAL A 654 -43.58 -24.95 29.63
C VAL A 654 -43.94 -25.94 28.53
N ARG A 655 -43.80 -25.55 27.25
CA ARG A 655 -44.12 -26.43 26.13
C ARG A 655 -43.19 -27.65 26.11
N THR A 656 -41.88 -27.43 26.15
CA THR A 656 -40.87 -28.49 26.17
C THR A 656 -41.03 -29.40 27.39
N MET A 657 -41.40 -28.84 28.54
CA MET A 657 -41.70 -29.61 29.74
C MET A 657 -42.93 -30.51 29.56
N VAL A 658 -44.00 -29.99 28.94
CA VAL A 658 -45.21 -30.76 28.63
C VAL A 658 -44.92 -31.85 27.59
N GLU A 659 -44.13 -31.55 26.56
CA GLU A 659 -43.68 -32.54 25.57
C GLU A 659 -42.88 -33.67 26.22
N LYS A 660 -42.00 -33.35 27.19
CA LYS A 660 -41.21 -34.33 27.94
C LYS A 660 -42.07 -35.20 28.86
N LEU A 661 -43.08 -34.62 29.52
CA LEU A 661 -43.90 -35.32 30.52
C LEU A 661 -45.06 -36.11 29.91
N PHE A 662 -45.65 -35.61 28.82
CA PHE A 662 -46.89 -36.14 28.25
C PHE A 662 -46.76 -36.54 26.77
N GLY A 663 -45.60 -36.31 26.16
CA GLY A 663 -45.32 -36.63 24.76
C GLY A 663 -45.71 -35.51 23.79
N LYS A 664 -45.03 -35.47 22.63
CA LYS A 664 -45.22 -34.46 21.58
C LYS A 664 -46.65 -34.43 21.03
N PHE A 665 -47.26 -35.61 20.83
CA PHE A 665 -48.63 -35.73 20.33
C PHE A 665 -49.66 -35.09 21.27
N PHE A 666 -49.49 -35.24 22.58
CA PHE A 666 -50.36 -34.58 23.56
C PHE A 666 -50.16 -33.06 23.53
N ALA A 667 -48.91 -32.59 23.54
CA ALA A 667 -48.58 -31.17 23.52
C ALA A 667 -49.16 -30.43 22.30
N GLU A 668 -49.21 -31.09 21.14
CA GLU A 668 -49.78 -30.54 19.89
C GLU A 668 -51.32 -30.57 19.84
N SER A 669 -51.96 -31.42 20.65
CA SER A 669 -53.42 -31.51 20.73
C SER A 669 -54.07 -30.24 21.30
N ASN A 670 -55.36 -30.04 21.02
CA ASN A 670 -56.11 -28.90 21.57
C ASN A 670 -56.09 -28.88 23.11
N ALA A 671 -56.14 -30.06 23.74
CA ALA A 671 -56.06 -30.20 25.19
C ALA A 671 -54.67 -29.82 25.73
N GLY A 672 -53.59 -30.28 25.08
CA GLY A 672 -52.21 -29.92 25.43
C GLY A 672 -51.92 -28.43 25.27
N LYS A 673 -52.36 -27.82 24.17
CA LYS A 673 -52.26 -26.37 23.95
C LYS A 673 -52.99 -25.56 25.02
N SER A 674 -54.20 -25.98 25.40
CA SER A 674 -54.97 -25.36 26.48
C SER A 674 -54.25 -25.50 27.83
N PHE A 675 -53.69 -26.67 28.12
CA PHE A 675 -52.93 -26.93 29.33
C PHE A 675 -51.67 -26.06 29.40
N ILE A 676 -50.86 -26.01 28.33
CA ILE A 676 -49.68 -25.15 28.22
C ILE A 676 -50.05 -23.67 28.44
N SER A 677 -51.13 -23.21 27.82
CA SER A 677 -51.62 -21.83 27.98
C SER A 677 -52.03 -21.52 29.43
N LYS A 678 -52.74 -22.44 30.10
CA LYS A 678 -53.12 -22.29 31.52
C LYS A 678 -51.89 -22.24 32.43
N GLN A 679 -50.91 -23.11 32.21
CA GLN A 679 -49.67 -23.15 33.00
C GLN A 679 -48.85 -21.88 32.80
N ARG A 680 -48.69 -21.42 31.56
CA ARG A 680 -48.06 -20.14 31.21
C ARG A 680 -48.76 -18.96 31.88
N LYS A 681 -50.09 -18.92 31.85
CA LYS A 681 -50.88 -17.88 32.51
C LYS A 681 -50.71 -17.91 34.03
N ALA A 682 -50.68 -19.10 34.65
CA ALA A 682 -50.46 -19.26 36.08
C ALA A 682 -49.04 -18.80 36.49
N MET A 683 -48.00 -19.19 35.74
CA MET A 683 -46.62 -18.72 35.96
C MET A 683 -46.51 -17.20 35.86
N ARG A 684 -47.13 -16.61 34.84
CA ARG A 684 -47.14 -15.16 34.64
C ARG A 684 -47.84 -14.44 35.79
N LEU A 685 -49.04 -14.89 36.20
CA LEU A 685 -49.78 -14.25 37.30
C LEU A 685 -49.12 -14.44 38.67
N GLY A 686 -48.33 -15.51 38.84
CA GLY A 686 -47.59 -15.80 40.06
C GLY A 686 -46.23 -15.09 40.18
N ASN A 687 -45.73 -14.45 39.12
CA ASN A 687 -44.46 -13.73 39.10
C ASN A 687 -44.64 -12.32 38.51
N PRO A 688 -44.66 -11.25 39.34
CA PRO A 688 -44.87 -9.88 38.89
C PRO A 688 -43.87 -9.41 37.82
N GLU A 689 -42.60 -9.77 37.96
CA GLU A 689 -41.52 -9.42 37.02
C GLU A 689 -41.74 -10.07 35.64
N MET A 690 -42.13 -11.36 35.63
CA MET A 690 -42.49 -12.08 34.41
C MET A 690 -43.73 -11.49 33.75
N ASN A 691 -44.71 -11.07 34.55
CA ASN A 691 -45.91 -10.41 34.04
C ASN A 691 -45.58 -9.09 33.36
N GLU A 692 -44.76 -8.27 34.00
CA GLU A 692 -44.31 -6.99 33.45
C GLU A 692 -43.53 -7.17 32.15
N ALA A 693 -42.53 -8.05 32.15
CA ALA A 693 -41.74 -8.39 30.96
C ALA A 693 -42.62 -8.86 29.78
N TYR A 694 -43.60 -9.74 30.07
CA TYR A 694 -44.54 -10.22 29.06
C TYR A 694 -45.42 -9.11 28.51
N LEU A 695 -45.98 -8.25 29.38
CA LEU A 695 -46.85 -7.15 28.96
C LEU A 695 -46.07 -6.12 28.15
N ARG A 696 -44.83 -5.82 28.54
CA ARG A 696 -43.99 -4.80 27.91
C ARG A 696 -43.55 -5.19 26.50
N PHE A 697 -43.05 -6.41 26.28
CA PHE A 697 -42.43 -6.80 24.99
C PHE A 697 -43.15 -7.91 24.23
N TYR A 698 -44.15 -8.58 24.82
CA TYR A 698 -44.76 -9.78 24.26
C TYR A 698 -46.29 -9.77 24.18
N SER A 699 -46.93 -8.74 24.75
CA SER A 699 -48.37 -8.53 24.64
C SER A 699 -48.62 -7.26 23.84
N ARG A 700 -49.32 -7.38 22.71
CA ARG A 700 -49.95 -6.21 22.07
C ARG A 700 -51.15 -5.82 22.93
N SER A 701 -50.89 -5.25 24.10
CA SER A 701 -51.95 -4.63 24.87
C SER A 701 -52.44 -3.43 24.06
N LEU A 702 -53.74 -3.31 23.90
CA LEU A 702 -54.39 -2.16 23.26
C LEU A 702 -54.12 -0.91 24.11
N HIS A 703 -52.94 -0.32 24.03
CA HIS A 703 -52.65 1.01 24.58
C HIS A 703 -53.05 2.08 23.56
N ASN A 704 -54.32 2.03 23.17
CA ASN A 704 -55.05 3.14 22.58
C ASN A 704 -56.45 3.15 23.20
N THR A 705 -56.49 3.62 24.44
CA THR A 705 -57.56 4.46 25.00
C THR A 705 -56.92 5.43 25.97
#